data_AF-A0A0W8FKF9-F1
#
_entry.id   AF-A0A0W8FKF9-F1
#
_cell.length_a   1.000
_cell.length_b   1.000
_cell.length_c   1.000
_cell.angle_alpha   90.00
_cell.angle_beta   90.00
_cell.angle_gamma   90.00
#
_symmetry.space_group_name_H-M   'P 1'
#
loop_
_entity.id
_entity.type
_entity.pdbx_description
1 polymer ?
#
loop_
_entity_poly.entity_id
_entity_poly.type
_entity_poly.pdbx_seq_one_letter_code
_entity_poly.pdbx_strand_id
1 'polypeptide(L)'
;MYGDFTRNSFSREKHYSGVRMQQGRVQLDADWNEQADIERYRRRSADRDLIGHHGGPKGDAPAGFAIRPTEGGGIAVTRGRYYVDGILCENEADLIVPAAGDALAERGLLTFPWPLETGYHFVYLDVWERHVSALEDPNIREVALGGPDTATRTEVAWEIRARRSPGGQPSCSDPIEGEAVQGMMKARYNRSQAHAGPCEITAGEYRRLENQLYRVEVHEEFSGGHLPLIKWSRDNAAFAARCSASSPDGRITLKDAPSRVLDAFRDCRTAGGRWIEITDELRERKGIAGVVARLIGLEGEDLIIDPETIRPPGSDTVIRLESFTNPTVRLWDYVGSLPGGEEWMDLEEGIQVAFRQGALSPGDYWLIPSRTITDAIEWPLDAGDEPAFRPPDGVEHHYCPLAILGVSGGTVGVVKDCRRLFPPATAISAEDVDFSGTACEMEDSTTVQEALDAICRRRDGSCTVVVLPSDLRNCPSRVTGKKSARICLQAAEYSIDDTIVFSGSGHLRLSGCGKGTMIAAPASRPALVFSGWESVVVEDIMVSAGAEGAAGGEQTLNGVLAFDRCGSVTVERVTVRGAAGRRDGIACLGVWNPDPGANARATASVRIRGCDLSPANRQIGILVSNAGRVRIEQNDIAVHGEPRRDPLAAIRVDRGLRKEIVGRLLKGLVVDQPVREAGKYIAIPIGSHTIRLATAPALEKDLQALVRAASAPAFDRPGDAKTFVFSHVDRVLREEDLRRKFPSLAGWLDKAVSAPPSAARGILIAGSSQPDVRILYNTIRGATQGIHLGVSHANAPRNDHDFIDRAIISGNTVEITATPLCPDPAHGIFTGNCRSLIAESNIVRVNNLRQADVVGIKVYGVLGPMIVLRQNHIENANTGILVRAVATTDRGMPQWIAADNLTRGASVPISKPASMRDGSTHA
;
A
#
# COMPACT_ATOMS: atom_id res chain seq x y z
N MET A 1 -16.90 3.53 52.75
CA MET A 1 -16.33 2.47 53.61
C MET A 1 -16.89 2.64 55.02
N TYR A 2 -17.47 1.59 55.59
CA TYR A 2 -17.97 1.61 56.97
C TYR A 2 -17.02 0.84 57.90
N GLY A 3 -16.93 1.22 59.16
CA GLY A 3 -16.11 0.50 60.13
C GLY A 3 -15.40 1.39 61.13
N ASP A 4 -14.97 0.77 62.22
CA ASP A 4 -14.28 1.41 63.33
C ASP A 4 -12.79 1.60 62.98
N PHE A 5 -12.49 2.69 62.27
CA PHE A 5 -11.14 3.05 61.83
C PHE A 5 -10.64 4.27 62.59
N THR A 6 -9.33 4.33 62.83
CA THR A 6 -8.72 5.47 63.52
C THR A 6 -8.77 6.75 62.69
N ARG A 7 -8.49 6.66 61.38
CA ARG A 7 -8.58 7.73 60.36
C ARG A 7 -8.28 7.18 58.97
N ASN A 8 -8.63 7.95 57.93
CA ASN A 8 -8.04 7.83 56.60
C ASN A 8 -6.86 8.82 56.47
N SER A 9 -5.62 8.33 56.38
CA SER A 9 -4.42 9.19 56.26
C SER A 9 -3.86 9.28 54.83
N PHE A 10 -4.39 8.50 53.89
CA PHE A 10 -3.94 8.51 52.50
C PHE A 10 -4.24 9.87 51.85
N SER A 11 -3.23 10.44 51.19
CA SER A 11 -3.36 11.66 50.40
C SER A 11 -2.46 11.57 49.18
N ARG A 12 -3.10 11.66 47.99
CA ARG A 12 -2.42 11.61 46.70
C ARG A 12 -1.37 12.72 46.56
N GLU A 13 -1.64 13.90 47.11
CA GLU A 13 -0.84 15.11 46.97
C GLU A 13 0.52 15.02 47.69
N LYS A 14 0.66 14.11 48.66
CA LYS A 14 1.90 13.91 49.42
C LYS A 14 2.92 13.04 48.66
N HIS A 15 2.51 12.33 47.62
CA HIS A 15 3.36 11.47 46.79
C HIS A 15 4.14 10.40 47.59
N TYR A 16 3.56 9.88 48.68
CA TYR A 16 4.18 8.80 49.43
C TYR A 16 4.23 7.51 48.61
N SER A 17 5.32 6.75 48.78
CA SER A 17 5.55 5.48 48.05
C SER A 17 5.38 4.24 48.93
N GLY A 18 5.24 4.42 50.24
CA GLY A 18 4.89 3.40 51.22
C GLY A 18 5.14 3.86 52.67
N VAL A 19 4.74 3.02 53.62
CA VAL A 19 4.81 3.18 55.07
C VAL A 19 5.93 2.30 55.64
N ARG A 20 6.62 2.78 56.69
CA ARG A 20 7.74 2.07 57.34
C ARG A 20 7.45 1.82 58.81
N MET A 21 7.33 0.55 59.19
CA MET A 21 7.24 0.16 60.60
C MET A 21 8.54 0.51 61.33
N GLN A 22 8.43 1.09 62.52
CA GLN A 22 9.57 1.40 63.37
C GLN A 22 9.63 0.45 64.57
N GLN A 23 10.85 0.02 64.92
CA GLN A 23 11.08 -0.91 66.01
C GLN A 23 10.52 -0.36 67.34
N GLY A 24 9.72 -1.17 68.03
CA GLY A 24 9.21 -0.86 69.38
C GLY A 24 8.07 0.17 69.43
N ARG A 25 7.53 0.62 68.28
CA ARG A 25 6.37 1.53 68.24
C ARG A 25 5.05 0.77 68.10
N VAL A 26 3.97 1.36 68.62
CA VAL A 26 2.60 0.86 68.49
C VAL A 26 2.18 0.91 67.02
N GLN A 27 1.50 -0.13 66.54
CA GLN A 27 0.92 -0.16 65.19
C GLN A 27 -0.51 0.37 65.23
N LEU A 28 -0.87 1.17 64.23
CA LEU A 28 -2.23 1.65 64.01
C LEU A 28 -2.80 1.02 62.75
N ASP A 29 -4.11 0.79 62.74
CA ASP A 29 -4.87 0.37 61.55
C ASP A 29 -4.68 1.37 60.40
N ALA A 30 -4.63 2.67 60.71
CA ALA A 30 -4.42 3.73 59.73
C ALA A 30 -3.12 3.57 58.92
N ASP A 31 -2.02 3.14 59.55
CA ASP A 31 -0.73 2.95 58.86
C ASP A 31 -0.79 1.76 57.88
N TRP A 32 -1.52 0.70 58.25
CA TRP A 32 -1.73 -0.47 57.40
C TRP A 32 -2.67 -0.16 56.22
N ASN A 33 -3.77 0.53 56.50
CA ASN A 33 -4.72 0.99 55.48
C ASN A 33 -4.04 1.95 54.49
N GLU A 34 -3.25 2.92 54.97
CA GLU A 34 -2.52 3.85 54.11
C GLU A 34 -1.52 3.15 53.19
N GLN A 35 -0.82 2.12 53.66
CA GLN A 35 0.06 1.31 52.79
C GLN A 35 -0.74 0.64 51.66
N ALA A 36 -1.88 0.03 51.96
CA ALA A 36 -2.73 -0.62 50.96
C ALA A 36 -3.26 0.40 49.93
N ASP A 37 -3.65 1.59 50.40
CA ASP A 37 -4.16 2.67 49.55
C ASP A 37 -3.07 3.26 48.64
N ILE A 38 -1.84 3.44 49.14
CA ILE A 38 -0.69 3.85 48.33
C ILE A 38 -0.41 2.84 47.22
N GLU A 39 -0.38 1.55 47.52
CA GLU A 39 -0.13 0.51 46.52
C GLU A 39 -1.24 0.44 45.47
N ARG A 40 -2.51 0.50 45.92
CA ARG A 40 -3.70 0.54 45.05
C ARG A 40 -3.66 1.74 44.10
N TYR A 41 -3.43 2.94 44.63
CA TYR A 41 -3.32 4.16 43.82
C TYR A 41 -2.21 4.07 42.77
N ARG A 42 -1.02 3.61 43.18
CA ARG A 42 0.14 3.47 42.28
C ARG A 42 -0.11 2.44 41.18
N ARG A 43 -0.69 1.27 41.52
CA ARG A 43 -1.02 0.24 40.53
C ARG A 43 -2.04 0.76 39.52
N ARG A 44 -3.16 1.32 39.98
CA ARG A 44 -4.20 1.85 39.09
C ARG A 44 -3.71 2.99 38.20
N SER A 45 -2.88 3.88 38.76
CA SER A 45 -2.25 4.95 37.96
C SER A 45 -1.36 4.37 36.86
N ALA A 46 -0.52 3.39 37.19
CA ALA A 46 0.34 2.73 36.20
C ALA A 46 -0.47 1.97 35.13
N ASP A 47 -1.53 1.27 35.53
CA ASP A 47 -2.41 0.54 34.62
C ASP A 47 -3.16 1.50 33.69
N ARG A 48 -3.65 2.63 34.21
CA ARG A 48 -4.29 3.70 33.42
C ARG A 48 -3.31 4.37 32.45
N ASP A 49 -2.07 4.64 32.87
CA ASP A 49 -1.06 5.25 32.01
C ASP A 49 -0.64 4.32 30.86
N LEU A 50 -0.66 3.00 31.08
CA LEU A 50 -0.28 2.00 30.09
C LEU A 50 -1.43 1.64 29.13
N ILE A 51 -2.65 1.46 29.66
CA ILE A 51 -3.82 0.97 28.92
C ILE A 51 -4.65 2.14 28.35
N GLY A 52 -4.58 3.30 28.99
CA GLY A 52 -5.49 4.43 28.78
C GLY A 52 -6.69 4.37 29.74
N HIS A 53 -7.69 5.21 29.48
CA HIS A 53 -8.91 5.30 30.28
C HIS A 53 -9.70 3.99 30.35
N HIS A 54 -9.60 3.15 29.32
CA HIS A 54 -10.21 1.83 29.34
C HIS A 54 -9.62 0.93 28.26
N GLY A 55 -9.57 -0.38 28.51
CA GLY A 55 -9.18 -1.34 27.49
C GLY A 55 -9.14 -2.80 27.93
N GLY A 56 -9.12 -3.70 26.95
CA GLY A 56 -9.08 -5.15 27.16
C GLY A 56 -7.90 -5.81 26.45
N PRO A 57 -7.30 -6.88 26.99
CA PRO A 57 -6.19 -7.57 26.34
C PRO A 57 -6.64 -8.28 25.04
N LYS A 58 -5.84 -8.15 23.98
CA LYS A 58 -5.95 -8.87 22.69
C LYS A 58 -5.17 -10.20 22.76
N GLY A 59 -5.70 -11.31 22.25
CA GLY A 59 -4.97 -12.59 22.16
C GLY A 59 -5.83 -13.86 22.39
N ASP A 60 -5.18 -14.94 22.82
CA ASP A 60 -5.77 -16.29 22.98
C ASP A 60 -6.81 -16.40 24.11
N ALA A 61 -6.79 -15.48 25.07
CA ALA A 61 -7.90 -15.28 25.99
C ALA A 61 -8.90 -14.31 25.35
N PRO A 62 -10.22 -14.61 25.31
CA PRO A 62 -11.18 -13.68 24.74
C PRO A 62 -11.13 -12.35 25.49
N ALA A 63 -10.92 -11.25 24.76
CA ALA A 63 -11.20 -9.92 25.29
C ALA A 63 -12.65 -9.92 25.80
N GLY A 64 -12.84 -9.77 27.11
CA GLY A 64 -14.14 -9.90 27.75
C GLY A 64 -15.04 -8.72 27.45
N PHE A 65 -16.28 -8.80 27.95
CA PHE A 65 -17.26 -7.72 27.92
C PHE A 65 -17.73 -7.31 26.51
N ALA A 66 -17.43 -8.09 25.47
CA ALA A 66 -18.04 -7.92 24.15
C ALA A 66 -19.55 -8.14 24.25
N ILE A 67 -20.33 -7.21 23.69
CA ILE A 67 -21.77 -7.35 23.52
C ILE A 67 -22.03 -8.06 22.18
N ARG A 68 -22.74 -9.19 22.21
CA ARG A 68 -23.07 -9.98 21.01
C ARG A 68 -24.56 -10.26 20.95
N PRO A 69 -25.23 -10.17 19.79
CA PRO A 69 -26.58 -10.67 19.63
C PRO A 69 -26.62 -12.20 19.83
N THR A 70 -27.72 -12.70 20.35
CA THR A 70 -27.99 -14.14 20.47
C THR A 70 -29.01 -14.57 19.41
N GLU A 71 -29.00 -15.84 19.00
CA GLU A 71 -29.93 -16.38 17.99
C GLU A 71 -31.41 -16.24 18.40
N GLY A 72 -31.70 -16.08 19.69
CA GLY A 72 -33.04 -15.88 20.24
C GLY A 72 -33.49 -14.42 20.37
N GLY A 73 -32.76 -13.44 19.81
CA GLY A 73 -33.10 -12.01 19.88
C GLY A 73 -32.66 -11.29 21.17
N GLY A 74 -31.91 -11.98 22.03
CA GLY A 74 -31.26 -11.43 23.22
C GLY A 74 -29.84 -10.91 22.97
N ILE A 75 -29.12 -10.55 24.03
CA ILE A 75 -27.68 -10.21 23.97
C ILE A 75 -26.85 -11.11 24.89
N ALA A 76 -25.58 -11.29 24.57
CA ALA A 76 -24.59 -11.97 25.40
C ALA A 76 -23.41 -11.02 25.68
N VAL A 77 -22.93 -11.05 26.92
CA VAL A 77 -21.72 -10.37 27.38
C VAL A 77 -20.64 -11.43 27.53
N THR A 78 -19.57 -11.34 26.76
CA THR A 78 -18.50 -12.35 26.80
C THR A 78 -17.67 -12.34 28.08
N ARG A 79 -17.21 -13.51 28.52
CA ARG A 79 -16.24 -13.69 29.60
C ARG A 79 -14.87 -13.10 29.24
N GLY A 80 -14.14 -12.64 30.25
CA GLY A 80 -12.77 -12.17 30.12
C GLY A 80 -12.50 -10.98 31.05
N ARG A 81 -11.45 -10.23 30.71
CA ARG A 81 -10.95 -9.10 31.51
C ARG A 81 -11.12 -7.79 30.78
N TYR A 82 -11.34 -6.72 31.54
CA TYR A 82 -11.38 -5.37 31.02
C TYR A 82 -10.94 -4.37 32.09
N TYR A 83 -10.27 -3.29 31.68
CA TYR A 83 -9.78 -2.27 32.58
C TYR A 83 -10.55 -0.96 32.37
N VAL A 84 -10.89 -0.28 33.46
CA VAL A 84 -11.53 1.06 33.44
C VAL A 84 -10.79 1.95 34.45
N ASP A 85 -10.17 3.02 33.96
CA ASP A 85 -9.27 3.92 34.73
C ASP A 85 -8.23 3.18 35.59
N GLY A 86 -7.71 2.06 35.08
CA GLY A 86 -6.75 1.20 35.78
C GLY A 86 -7.36 0.19 36.74
N ILE A 87 -8.69 0.13 36.87
CA ILE A 87 -9.42 -0.86 37.67
C ILE A 87 -9.68 -2.11 36.83
N LEU A 88 -9.19 -3.26 37.28
CA LEU A 88 -9.43 -4.56 36.63
C LEU A 88 -10.84 -5.08 36.96
N CYS A 89 -11.62 -5.32 35.91
CA CYS A 89 -12.90 -6.02 35.95
C CYS A 89 -12.73 -7.43 35.36
N GLU A 90 -13.24 -8.44 36.07
CA GLU A 90 -13.20 -9.84 35.65
C GLU A 90 -14.62 -10.39 35.50
N ASN A 91 -14.95 -10.88 34.30
CA ASN A 91 -16.18 -11.61 34.03
C ASN A 91 -15.84 -13.09 33.77
N GLU A 92 -16.19 -13.97 34.71
CA GLU A 92 -15.80 -15.38 34.69
C GLU A 92 -16.55 -16.22 33.64
N ALA A 93 -17.74 -15.79 33.21
CA ALA A 93 -18.61 -16.55 32.31
C ALA A 93 -19.37 -15.67 31.32
N ASP A 94 -19.75 -16.24 30.18
CA ASP A 94 -20.61 -15.52 29.23
C ASP A 94 -21.98 -15.29 29.88
N LEU A 95 -22.40 -14.03 29.98
CA LEU A 95 -23.69 -13.64 30.55
C LEU A 95 -24.71 -13.47 29.42
N ILE A 96 -25.72 -14.32 29.37
CA ILE A 96 -26.77 -14.30 28.33
C ILE A 96 -28.05 -13.64 28.84
N VAL A 97 -28.47 -12.55 28.21
CA VAL A 97 -29.78 -11.90 28.37
C VAL A 97 -30.72 -12.46 27.32
N PRO A 98 -31.64 -13.39 27.67
CA PRO A 98 -32.60 -13.91 26.70
C PRO A 98 -33.63 -12.83 26.32
N ALA A 99 -34.19 -12.91 25.11
CA ALA A 99 -35.21 -11.96 24.64
C ALA A 99 -36.45 -11.88 25.54
N ALA A 100 -36.84 -13.00 26.16
CA ALA A 100 -38.00 -13.10 27.04
C ALA A 100 -37.80 -12.44 28.42
N GLY A 101 -36.56 -12.10 28.80
CA GLY A 101 -36.18 -11.46 30.06
C GLY A 101 -36.50 -12.28 31.32
N ASP A 102 -35.50 -12.79 32.04
CA ASP A 102 -35.69 -13.08 33.49
C ASP A 102 -34.42 -13.53 34.27
N ALA A 103 -33.40 -14.13 33.65
CA ALA A 103 -32.40 -14.88 34.45
C ALA A 103 -31.17 -14.12 34.97
N LEU A 104 -30.82 -12.93 34.44
CA LEU A 104 -29.60 -12.19 34.88
C LEU A 104 -29.86 -11.01 35.82
N ALA A 105 -31.11 -10.56 35.93
CA ALA A 105 -31.51 -9.54 36.90
C ALA A 105 -31.27 -10.01 38.35
N GLU A 106 -31.37 -11.32 38.61
CA GLU A 106 -31.14 -11.94 39.93
C GLU A 106 -29.70 -11.81 40.45
N ARG A 107 -28.71 -11.62 39.56
CA ARG A 107 -27.30 -11.40 39.96
C ARG A 107 -26.93 -9.92 40.07
N GLY A 108 -27.82 -9.00 39.66
CA GLY A 108 -27.60 -7.56 39.70
C GLY A 108 -26.54 -7.02 38.74
N LEU A 109 -25.99 -7.82 37.82
CA LEU A 109 -24.91 -7.41 36.90
C LEU A 109 -25.41 -6.69 35.63
N LEU A 110 -26.73 -6.63 35.44
CA LEU A 110 -27.40 -5.97 34.32
C LEU A 110 -28.65 -5.23 34.81
N THR A 111 -28.63 -3.91 34.68
CA THR A 111 -29.60 -3.02 35.32
C THR A 111 -30.07 -1.99 34.30
N PHE A 112 -30.82 -2.45 33.30
CA PHE A 112 -31.52 -1.59 32.34
C PHE A 112 -32.83 -2.23 31.87
N PRO A 113 -33.80 -1.43 31.38
CA PRO A 113 -35.08 -1.95 30.90
C PRO A 113 -34.88 -2.93 29.74
N TRP A 114 -35.43 -4.14 29.84
CA TRP A 114 -35.45 -5.12 28.75
C TRP A 114 -36.89 -5.59 28.49
N PRO A 115 -37.33 -5.70 27.21
CA PRO A 115 -36.59 -5.39 25.99
C PRO A 115 -36.30 -3.90 25.83
N LEU A 116 -35.19 -3.57 25.16
CA LEU A 116 -34.84 -2.18 24.84
C LEU A 116 -35.89 -1.55 23.90
N GLU A 117 -36.12 -0.24 24.05
CA GLU A 117 -37.01 0.51 23.15
C GLU A 117 -36.45 0.54 21.71
N THR A 118 -37.28 0.90 20.73
CA THR A 118 -36.80 1.11 19.36
C THR A 118 -35.87 2.34 19.29
N GLY A 119 -34.72 2.19 18.65
CA GLY A 119 -33.72 3.25 18.48
C GLY A 119 -32.30 2.82 18.85
N TYR A 120 -31.40 3.80 18.94
CA TYR A 120 -30.00 3.58 19.31
C TYR A 120 -29.81 3.61 20.83
N HIS A 121 -29.05 2.65 21.33
CA HIS A 121 -28.71 2.52 22.75
C HIS A 121 -27.20 2.50 22.91
N PHE A 122 -26.73 3.23 23.91
CA PHE A 122 -25.35 3.27 24.35
C PHE A 122 -25.17 2.29 25.50
N VAL A 123 -24.38 1.24 25.31
CA VAL A 123 -24.09 0.23 26.34
C VAL A 123 -22.72 0.51 26.93
N TYR A 124 -22.65 0.58 28.25
CA TYR A 124 -21.45 0.94 28.98
C TYR A 124 -21.28 0.09 30.25
N LEU A 125 -20.05 0.04 30.72
CA LEU A 125 -19.63 -0.56 31.97
C LEU A 125 -19.57 0.54 33.03
N ASP A 126 -20.23 0.33 34.16
CA ASP A 126 -20.14 1.13 35.39
C ASP A 126 -19.33 0.33 36.41
N VAL A 127 -18.23 0.90 36.90
CA VAL A 127 -17.24 0.22 37.75
C VAL A 127 -16.99 1.05 39.00
N TRP A 128 -17.04 0.42 40.17
CA TRP A 128 -16.76 1.10 41.43
C TRP A 128 -16.18 0.14 42.45
N GLU A 129 -15.67 0.69 43.56
CA GLU A 129 -15.31 -0.11 44.72
C GLU A 129 -16.40 -0.07 45.78
N ARG A 130 -16.82 -1.25 46.23
CA ARG A 130 -17.71 -1.37 47.37
C ARG A 130 -16.98 -1.93 48.58
N HIS A 131 -17.45 -1.55 49.74
CA HIS A 131 -17.00 -2.10 51.02
C HIS A 131 -17.74 -3.42 51.30
N VAL A 132 -17.04 -4.40 51.83
CA VAL A 132 -17.58 -5.73 52.18
C VAL A 132 -17.16 -6.05 53.60
N SER A 133 -18.15 -6.21 54.47
CA SER A 133 -17.99 -6.62 55.86
C SER A 133 -18.40 -8.08 56.06
N ALA A 134 -18.24 -8.56 57.29
CA ALA A 134 -18.73 -9.86 57.70
C ALA A 134 -20.25 -10.01 57.62
N LEU A 135 -21.01 -8.92 57.46
CA LEU A 135 -22.46 -8.99 57.25
C LEU A 135 -22.77 -9.47 55.84
N GLU A 136 -22.05 -9.01 54.82
CA GLU A 136 -22.21 -9.41 53.42
C GLU A 136 -21.51 -10.74 53.11
N ASP A 137 -20.29 -10.97 53.62
CA ASP A 137 -19.57 -12.24 53.50
C ASP A 137 -19.23 -12.83 54.88
N PRO A 138 -20.02 -13.79 55.39
CA PRO A 138 -19.79 -14.41 56.69
C PRO A 138 -18.42 -15.08 56.84
N ASN A 139 -17.74 -15.45 55.73
CA ASN A 139 -16.42 -16.09 55.78
C ASN A 139 -15.30 -15.13 56.18
N ILE A 140 -15.56 -13.82 56.24
CA ILE A 140 -14.60 -12.82 56.75
C ILE A 140 -14.40 -12.97 58.27
N ARG A 141 -15.38 -13.52 59.00
CA ARG A 141 -15.28 -13.72 60.46
C ARG A 141 -14.29 -14.82 60.79
N GLU A 142 -13.43 -14.57 61.78
CA GLU A 142 -12.56 -15.62 62.32
C GLU A 142 -13.34 -16.44 63.36
N VAL A 143 -13.76 -17.64 62.95
CA VAL A 143 -14.53 -18.56 63.78
C VAL A 143 -13.73 -18.99 65.03
N ALA A 144 -12.41 -19.12 64.93
CA ALA A 144 -11.56 -19.54 66.04
C ALA A 144 -11.46 -18.51 67.18
N LEU A 145 -11.75 -17.23 66.90
CA LEU A 145 -11.72 -16.14 67.88
C LEU A 145 -13.10 -15.86 68.50
N GLY A 146 -14.09 -16.72 68.26
CA GLY A 146 -15.46 -16.50 68.74
C GLY A 146 -16.29 -15.59 67.83
N GLY A 147 -15.93 -15.48 66.54
CA GLY A 147 -16.66 -14.74 65.52
C GLY A 147 -16.38 -13.24 65.33
N PRO A 148 -15.33 -12.59 65.89
CA PRO A 148 -15.04 -11.19 65.57
C PRO A 148 -14.57 -11.02 64.11
N ASP A 149 -14.86 -9.85 63.54
CA ASP A 149 -14.35 -9.40 62.25
C ASP A 149 -13.11 -8.51 62.45
N THR A 150 -11.93 -9.06 62.18
CA THR A 150 -10.66 -8.34 62.43
C THR A 150 -10.32 -7.32 61.36
N ALA A 151 -10.85 -7.47 60.14
CA ALA A 151 -10.65 -6.57 59.01
C ALA A 151 -11.77 -6.77 57.98
N THR A 152 -12.08 -5.71 57.24
CA THR A 152 -13.06 -5.74 56.15
C THR A 152 -12.37 -5.89 54.78
N ARG A 153 -13.14 -5.96 53.69
CA ARG A 153 -12.61 -6.05 52.32
C ARG A 153 -13.17 -4.93 51.45
N THR A 154 -12.44 -4.62 50.40
CA THR A 154 -12.95 -3.86 49.26
C THR A 154 -13.09 -4.82 48.08
N GLU A 155 -14.19 -4.68 47.34
CA GLU A 155 -14.45 -5.45 46.13
C GLU A 155 -14.65 -4.49 44.97
N VAL A 156 -14.04 -4.79 43.82
CA VAL A 156 -14.36 -4.13 42.56
C VAL A 156 -15.69 -4.68 42.07
N ALA A 157 -16.72 -3.85 42.14
CA ALA A 157 -18.03 -4.14 41.59
C ALA A 157 -18.16 -3.52 40.20
N TRP A 158 -18.93 -4.16 39.33
CA TRP A 158 -19.23 -3.64 38.01
C TRP A 158 -20.62 -4.07 37.54
N GLU A 159 -21.25 -3.21 36.74
CA GLU A 159 -22.55 -3.44 36.12
C GLU A 159 -22.54 -2.98 34.67
N ILE A 160 -23.33 -3.64 33.83
CA ILE A 160 -23.57 -3.16 32.46
C ILE A 160 -24.91 -2.43 32.42
N ARG A 161 -24.85 -1.20 31.92
CA ARG A 161 -25.99 -0.30 31.77
C ARG A 161 -26.20 0.06 30.32
N ALA A 162 -27.43 0.41 29.97
CA ALA A 162 -27.80 0.86 28.64
C ALA A 162 -28.63 2.14 28.72
N ARG A 163 -28.26 3.14 27.92
CA ARG A 163 -28.98 4.42 27.82
C ARG A 163 -29.44 4.65 26.40
N ARG A 164 -30.71 5.02 26.22
CA ARG A 164 -31.23 5.41 24.90
C ARG A 164 -30.61 6.74 24.45
N SER A 165 -30.18 6.80 23.20
CA SER A 165 -29.65 8.03 22.59
C SER A 165 -30.78 8.88 22.00
N PRO A 166 -31.03 10.11 22.51
CA PRO A 166 -32.12 10.96 22.02
C PRO A 166 -31.83 11.60 20.64
N GLY A 167 -30.57 11.72 20.24
CA GLY A 167 -30.12 12.49 19.06
C GLY A 167 -29.77 11.67 17.81
N GLY A 168 -30.14 10.38 17.75
CA GLY A 168 -29.71 9.45 16.69
C GLY A 168 -28.54 8.56 17.13
N GLN A 169 -27.72 8.09 16.19
CA GLN A 169 -26.62 7.17 16.49
C GLN A 169 -25.49 7.90 17.26
N PRO A 170 -25.15 7.49 18.49
CA PRO A 170 -24.06 8.10 19.26
C PRO A 170 -22.67 7.68 18.74
N SER A 171 -21.62 8.35 19.20
CA SER A 171 -20.21 7.97 19.00
C SER A 171 -19.63 7.32 20.26
N CYS A 172 -18.71 6.36 20.13
CA CYS A 172 -18.00 5.76 21.26
C CYS A 172 -17.15 6.75 22.08
N SER A 173 -17.02 8.00 21.63
CA SER A 173 -16.35 9.09 22.35
C SER A 173 -17.32 10.03 23.07
N ASP A 174 -18.63 9.82 22.92
CA ASP A 174 -19.62 10.67 23.58
C ASP A 174 -19.59 10.45 25.10
N PRO A 175 -19.80 11.51 25.90
CA PRO A 175 -19.86 11.38 27.35
C PRO A 175 -21.00 10.47 27.79
N ILE A 176 -20.66 9.47 28.61
CA ILE A 176 -21.60 8.48 29.14
C ILE A 176 -22.50 9.13 30.18
N GLU A 177 -21.93 9.89 31.10
CA GLU A 177 -22.65 10.71 32.08
C GLU A 177 -22.20 12.17 31.95
N GLY A 178 -23.08 13.10 32.31
CA GLY A 178 -22.72 14.52 32.38
C GLY A 178 -21.87 14.79 33.61
N GLU A 179 -20.80 15.59 33.48
CA GLU A 179 -20.05 16.09 34.63
C GLU A 179 -20.95 17.06 35.43
N ALA A 180 -21.72 16.53 36.37
CA ALA A 180 -22.29 17.35 37.41
C ALA A 180 -21.15 17.83 38.31
N VAL A 181 -21.06 19.14 38.54
CA VAL A 181 -20.09 19.70 39.49
C VAL A 181 -20.37 19.06 40.84
N GLN A 182 -19.46 18.23 41.37
CA GLN A 182 -19.67 17.49 42.61
C GLN A 182 -19.71 18.45 43.82
N GLY A 183 -20.61 18.18 44.76
CA GLY A 183 -20.68 18.93 46.02
C GLY A 183 -19.41 18.74 46.86
N MET A 184 -19.01 19.78 47.58
CA MET A 184 -17.84 19.75 48.47
C MET A 184 -18.24 20.12 49.89
N MET A 185 -17.52 19.59 50.88
CA MET A 185 -17.70 19.91 52.30
C MET A 185 -16.42 20.48 52.90
N LYS A 186 -16.54 21.37 53.87
CA LYS A 186 -15.46 21.72 54.81
C LYS A 186 -15.91 21.50 56.24
N ALA A 187 -14.98 21.18 57.13
CA ALA A 187 -15.25 21.02 58.56
C ALA A 187 -14.37 21.95 59.39
N ARG A 188 -14.89 22.42 60.53
CA ARG A 188 -14.13 23.17 61.52
C ARG A 188 -14.52 22.78 62.93
N TYR A 189 -13.66 23.15 63.87
CA TYR A 189 -13.96 23.09 65.29
C TYR A 189 -14.17 24.52 65.83
N ASN A 190 -15.35 24.80 66.38
CA ASN A 190 -15.70 26.09 67.00
C ASN A 190 -15.84 25.94 68.52
N ARG A 191 -14.78 26.30 69.24
CA ARG A 191 -14.68 26.19 70.70
C ARG A 191 -15.78 26.95 71.47
N SER A 192 -16.31 28.04 70.91
CA SER A 192 -17.31 28.88 71.59
C SER A 192 -18.69 28.23 71.77
N GLN A 193 -18.97 27.14 71.05
CA GLN A 193 -20.28 26.45 71.05
C GLN A 193 -20.26 25.05 71.69
N ALA A 194 -19.13 24.59 72.24
CA ALA A 194 -19.05 23.33 72.99
C ALA A 194 -19.82 23.43 74.34
N HIS A 195 -20.66 22.43 74.67
CA HIS A 195 -21.54 22.46 75.85
C HIS A 195 -20.78 22.11 77.14
N ALA A 196 -21.04 22.82 78.25
CA ALA A 196 -20.38 22.62 79.54
C ALA A 196 -21.24 21.75 80.47
N GLY A 197 -20.78 20.53 80.80
CA GLY A 197 -21.48 19.58 81.67
C GLY A 197 -20.91 19.56 83.11
N PRO A 198 -21.71 19.26 84.15
CA PRO A 198 -21.34 19.43 85.56
C PRO A 198 -20.37 18.37 86.16
N CYS A 199 -19.68 17.57 85.34
CA CYS A 199 -18.74 16.54 85.80
C CYS A 199 -17.43 16.51 84.97
N GLU A 200 -16.75 17.65 84.81
CA GLU A 200 -15.50 17.78 84.04
C GLU A 200 -14.21 17.65 84.89
N ILE A 201 -13.21 16.97 84.32
CA ILE A 201 -11.81 16.91 84.78
C ILE A 201 -10.99 17.87 83.89
N THR A 202 -10.23 18.77 84.48
CA THR A 202 -9.43 19.79 83.79
C THR A 202 -8.11 19.25 83.23
N ALA A 203 -8.07 18.94 81.92
CA ALA A 203 -6.94 19.18 80.99
C ALA A 203 -7.24 18.61 79.59
N GLY A 204 -7.28 19.48 78.56
CA GLY A 204 -7.57 19.14 77.16
C GLY A 204 -8.94 19.65 76.72
N GLU A 205 -9.00 20.42 75.64
CA GLU A 205 -10.17 21.22 75.28
C GLU A 205 -11.22 20.41 74.43
N TYR A 206 -10.96 19.13 74.11
CA TYR A 206 -11.94 18.20 73.51
C TYR A 206 -12.58 17.38 74.62
N ARG A 207 -13.89 17.54 74.77
CA ARG A 207 -14.62 17.18 76.00
C ARG A 207 -15.07 15.72 76.08
N ARG A 208 -14.54 14.83 75.24
CA ARG A 208 -14.76 13.38 75.31
C ARG A 208 -13.45 12.61 75.52
N LEU A 209 -13.52 11.50 76.26
CA LEU A 209 -12.38 10.65 76.60
C LEU A 209 -11.83 9.83 75.40
N GLU A 210 -12.54 9.80 74.27
CA GLU A 210 -12.32 8.86 73.17
C GLU A 210 -11.97 9.60 71.87
N ASN A 211 -11.04 9.05 71.09
CA ASN A 211 -10.81 9.49 69.71
C ASN A 211 -11.95 8.98 68.83
N GLN A 212 -12.42 9.80 67.88
CA GLN A 212 -13.58 9.47 67.05
C GLN A 212 -13.28 9.71 65.55
N LEU A 213 -14.03 9.03 64.68
CA LEU A 213 -13.98 9.22 63.22
C LEU A 213 -15.38 9.53 62.71
N TYR A 214 -15.72 10.81 62.70
CA TYR A 214 -17.04 11.24 62.26
C TYR A 214 -17.21 10.98 60.76
N ARG A 215 -18.38 10.47 60.37
CA ARG A 215 -18.83 10.35 58.99
C ARG A 215 -20.06 11.23 58.81
N VAL A 216 -20.02 12.14 57.85
CA VAL A 216 -21.20 12.86 57.36
C VAL A 216 -21.53 12.30 55.99
N GLU A 217 -22.74 11.81 55.77
CA GLU A 217 -23.18 11.15 54.53
C GLU A 217 -24.49 11.77 54.01
N VAL A 218 -24.60 11.94 52.70
CA VAL A 218 -25.83 12.33 52.01
C VAL A 218 -26.77 11.12 51.97
N HIS A 219 -27.97 11.27 52.53
CA HIS A 219 -28.99 10.22 52.51
C HIS A 219 -29.88 10.32 51.27
N GLU A 220 -30.34 11.52 50.91
CA GLU A 220 -31.26 11.76 49.80
C GLU A 220 -30.95 13.09 49.12
N GLU A 221 -31.00 13.11 47.77
CA GLU A 221 -30.68 14.27 46.95
C GLU A 221 -31.77 15.37 46.94
N PHE A 222 -31.44 16.53 46.36
CA PHE A 222 -32.42 17.58 46.08
C PHE A 222 -33.37 17.16 44.97
N SER A 223 -34.60 16.75 45.31
CA SER A 223 -35.66 16.51 44.35
C SER A 223 -36.98 17.17 44.81
N GLY A 224 -37.75 17.70 43.85
CA GLY A 224 -39.12 18.16 44.12
C GLY A 224 -39.31 19.38 45.04
N GLY A 225 -38.26 20.16 45.34
CA GLY A 225 -38.35 21.36 46.19
C GLY A 225 -38.06 21.15 47.69
N HIS A 226 -37.53 19.98 48.08
CA HIS A 226 -37.05 19.69 49.43
C HIS A 226 -35.52 19.81 49.54
N LEU A 227 -35.02 20.27 50.70
CA LEU A 227 -33.58 20.33 50.99
C LEU A 227 -33.00 18.91 51.10
N PRO A 228 -31.76 18.65 50.64
CA PRO A 228 -31.15 17.33 50.74
C PRO A 228 -31.08 16.86 52.19
N LEU A 229 -31.24 15.55 52.40
CA LEU A 229 -31.13 14.95 53.73
C LEU A 229 -29.71 14.45 53.95
N ILE A 230 -29.10 14.80 55.07
CA ILE A 230 -27.86 14.18 55.54
C ILE A 230 -28.10 13.32 56.77
N LYS A 231 -27.18 12.39 56.96
CA LYS A 231 -27.03 11.59 58.16
C LYS A 231 -25.58 11.64 58.61
N TRP A 232 -25.33 11.59 59.91
CA TRP A 232 -23.96 11.53 60.41
C TRP A 232 -23.83 10.56 61.58
N SER A 233 -22.61 10.05 61.76
CA SER A 233 -22.23 9.14 62.84
C SER A 233 -20.85 9.50 63.36
N ARG A 234 -20.64 9.45 64.68
CA ARG A 234 -19.33 9.66 65.32
C ARG A 234 -18.35 8.49 65.10
N ASP A 235 -18.89 7.29 64.92
CA ASP A 235 -18.13 6.03 64.82
C ASP A 235 -18.05 5.53 63.36
N ASN A 236 -18.01 6.45 62.37
CA ASN A 236 -18.01 6.12 60.94
C ASN A 236 -19.11 5.10 60.52
N ALA A 237 -20.26 5.16 61.20
CA ALA A 237 -21.38 4.23 61.06
C ALA A 237 -20.96 2.73 61.10
N ALA A 238 -19.98 2.42 61.97
CA ALA A 238 -19.41 1.08 62.12
C ALA A 238 -20.38 0.04 62.68
N PHE A 239 -21.40 0.46 63.43
CA PHE A 239 -22.33 -0.45 64.10
C PHE A 239 -23.52 -0.78 63.21
N ALA A 240 -23.55 -2.04 62.77
CA ALA A 240 -24.64 -2.60 61.98
C ALA A 240 -24.89 -4.08 62.32
N ALA A 241 -26.09 -4.56 62.04
CA ALA A 241 -26.47 -5.96 62.21
C ALA A 241 -27.50 -6.39 61.16
N ARG A 242 -27.58 -7.69 60.87
CA ARG A 242 -28.73 -8.24 60.13
C ARG A 242 -29.98 -8.14 61.02
N CYS A 243 -31.15 -7.96 60.43
CA CYS A 243 -32.40 -7.92 61.17
C CYS A 243 -33.49 -8.81 60.55
N SER A 244 -34.55 -9.06 61.31
CA SER A 244 -35.73 -9.82 60.86
C SER A 244 -37.00 -9.38 61.54
N ALA A 245 -38.11 -9.54 60.81
CA ALA A 245 -39.49 -9.24 61.19
C ALA A 245 -39.76 -7.78 61.63
N SER A 246 -40.78 -7.19 61.00
CA SER A 246 -41.44 -5.98 61.48
C SER A 246 -42.72 -6.40 62.19
N SER A 247 -42.81 -6.21 63.51
CA SER A 247 -44.12 -6.27 64.18
C SER A 247 -44.97 -5.08 63.70
N PRO A 248 -46.31 -5.17 63.63
CA PRO A 248 -47.19 -4.02 63.39
C PRO A 248 -46.96 -2.80 64.31
N ASP A 249 -46.18 -2.96 65.38
CA ASP A 249 -45.95 -1.98 66.44
C ASP A 249 -44.62 -1.20 66.33
N GLY A 250 -43.90 -1.27 65.21
CA GLY A 250 -42.64 -0.53 65.05
C GLY A 250 -41.44 -1.14 65.79
N ARG A 251 -41.37 -2.48 65.83
CA ARG A 251 -40.22 -3.24 66.39
C ARG A 251 -39.44 -3.95 65.28
N ILE A 252 -38.11 -3.95 65.39
CA ILE A 252 -37.17 -4.63 64.48
C ILE A 252 -36.23 -5.53 65.29
N THR A 253 -36.27 -6.83 65.08
CA THR A 253 -35.42 -7.79 65.81
C THR A 253 -34.06 -7.95 65.13
N LEU A 254 -32.98 -7.79 65.89
CA LEU A 254 -31.61 -8.02 65.43
C LEU A 254 -31.29 -9.51 65.37
N LYS A 255 -30.42 -9.91 64.43
CA LYS A 255 -29.95 -11.30 64.26
C LYS A 255 -28.45 -11.40 64.56
N ASP A 256 -28.10 -12.30 65.47
CA ASP A 256 -26.72 -12.68 65.80
C ASP A 256 -25.79 -11.46 66.00
N ALA A 257 -26.33 -10.40 66.61
CA ALA A 257 -25.61 -9.15 66.83
C ALA A 257 -24.61 -9.31 67.98
N PRO A 258 -23.31 -9.04 67.77
CA PRO A 258 -22.31 -9.08 68.85
C PRO A 258 -22.68 -8.12 69.98
N SER A 259 -22.25 -8.43 71.22
CA SER A 259 -22.57 -7.59 72.40
C SER A 259 -22.15 -6.13 72.22
N ARG A 260 -21.01 -5.87 71.58
CA ARG A 260 -20.55 -4.51 71.28
C ARG A 260 -21.53 -3.73 70.38
N VAL A 261 -22.16 -4.41 69.41
CA VAL A 261 -23.16 -3.80 68.54
C VAL A 261 -24.44 -3.52 69.33
N LEU A 262 -24.91 -4.47 70.15
CA LEU A 262 -26.07 -4.28 71.03
C LEU A 262 -25.87 -3.11 72.00
N ASP A 263 -24.69 -2.99 72.60
CA ASP A 263 -24.37 -1.90 73.52
C ASP A 263 -24.33 -0.53 72.82
N ALA A 264 -23.87 -0.48 71.56
CA ALA A 264 -23.97 0.73 70.75
C ALA A 264 -25.43 1.15 70.52
N PHE A 265 -26.34 0.21 70.18
CA PHE A 265 -27.77 0.50 70.02
C PHE A 265 -28.48 0.90 71.32
N ARG A 266 -27.96 0.52 72.51
CA ARG A 266 -28.50 0.95 73.82
C ARG A 266 -28.12 2.37 74.22
N ASP A 267 -27.06 2.91 73.63
CA ASP A 267 -26.55 4.23 73.98
C ASP A 267 -27.50 5.34 73.49
N CYS A 268 -28.26 5.95 74.41
CA CYS A 268 -29.18 7.06 74.12
C CYS A 268 -28.65 8.44 74.55
N ARG A 269 -27.32 8.64 74.63
CA ARG A 269 -26.69 9.85 75.21
C ARG A 269 -26.83 11.14 74.39
N THR A 270 -27.55 11.18 73.25
CA THR A 270 -27.70 12.38 72.42
C THR A 270 -28.98 13.17 72.68
N ALA A 271 -28.88 14.50 72.77
CA ALA A 271 -30.01 15.43 72.87
C ALA A 271 -30.75 15.53 71.51
N GLY A 272 -31.51 14.50 71.17
CA GLY A 272 -32.23 14.41 69.88
C GLY A 272 -32.71 12.99 69.52
N GLY A 273 -32.15 11.97 70.19
CA GLY A 273 -32.38 10.56 69.88
C GLY A 273 -31.50 10.09 68.72
N ARG A 274 -31.06 8.82 68.75
CA ARG A 274 -30.30 8.20 67.66
C ARG A 274 -31.22 7.80 66.52
N TRP A 275 -30.63 7.50 65.37
CA TRP A 275 -31.35 7.08 64.17
C TRP A 275 -30.86 5.72 63.71
N ILE A 276 -31.73 4.98 63.05
CA ILE A 276 -31.36 3.78 62.31
C ILE A 276 -31.65 3.95 60.84
N GLU A 277 -30.89 3.27 60.00
CA GLU A 277 -31.15 3.09 58.59
C GLU A 277 -31.25 1.60 58.29
N ILE A 278 -32.34 1.21 57.62
CA ILE A 278 -32.55 -0.15 57.17
C ILE A 278 -32.36 -0.18 55.66
N THR A 279 -31.44 -1.02 55.22
CA THR A 279 -31.08 -1.17 53.82
C THR A 279 -30.88 -2.64 53.48
N ASP A 280 -30.54 -2.91 52.23
CA ASP A 280 -30.05 -4.19 51.76
C ASP A 280 -28.97 -4.02 50.69
N GLU A 281 -28.33 -5.11 50.32
CA GLU A 281 -27.25 -5.10 49.33
C GLU A 281 -27.72 -4.61 47.95
N LEU A 282 -28.99 -4.84 47.59
CA LEU A 282 -29.53 -4.42 46.29
C LEU A 282 -29.73 -2.91 46.24
N ARG A 283 -30.22 -2.30 47.33
CA ARG A 283 -30.38 -0.85 47.47
C ARG A 283 -29.04 -0.14 47.53
N GLU A 284 -28.10 -0.65 48.34
CA GLU A 284 -26.75 -0.10 48.40
C GLU A 284 -26.06 -0.13 47.02
N ARG A 285 -26.16 -1.24 46.26
CA ARG A 285 -25.62 -1.34 44.89
C ARG A 285 -26.25 -0.35 43.91
N LYS A 286 -27.55 -0.08 44.05
CA LYS A 286 -28.29 0.84 43.18
C LYS A 286 -28.19 2.31 43.61
N GLY A 287 -27.47 2.62 44.70
CA GLY A 287 -27.43 3.96 45.27
C GLY A 287 -28.80 4.43 45.79
N ILE A 288 -29.69 3.50 46.12
CA ILE A 288 -31.02 3.82 46.66
C ILE A 288 -30.89 3.98 48.17
N ALA A 289 -31.33 5.13 48.68
CA ALA A 289 -31.36 5.40 50.10
C ALA A 289 -32.11 4.31 50.89
N GLY A 290 -31.60 3.97 52.08
CA GLY A 290 -32.29 3.09 53.01
C GLY A 290 -33.53 3.77 53.61
N VAL A 291 -34.30 3.01 54.39
CA VAL A 291 -35.40 3.57 55.19
C VAL A 291 -34.84 4.00 56.53
N VAL A 292 -34.98 5.28 56.87
CA VAL A 292 -34.51 5.83 58.15
C VAL A 292 -35.65 6.02 59.15
N ALA A 293 -35.36 5.80 60.43
CA ALA A 293 -36.28 6.05 61.54
C ALA A 293 -35.51 6.40 62.82
N ARG A 294 -36.10 7.20 63.69
CA ARG A 294 -35.55 7.53 65.01
C ARG A 294 -35.69 6.33 65.95
N LEU A 295 -34.60 6.01 66.63
CA LEU A 295 -34.51 4.95 67.63
C LEU A 295 -34.98 5.47 68.99
N ILE A 296 -35.98 4.80 69.59
CA ILE A 296 -36.47 5.06 70.94
C ILE A 296 -35.64 4.28 71.97
N GLY A 297 -35.29 3.02 71.66
CA GLY A 297 -34.48 2.18 72.53
C GLY A 297 -34.34 0.75 72.02
N LEU A 298 -33.71 -0.10 72.84
CA LEU A 298 -33.49 -1.52 72.58
C LEU A 298 -33.99 -2.35 73.78
N GLU A 299 -34.92 -3.29 73.54
CA GLU A 299 -35.40 -4.26 74.53
C GLU A 299 -34.93 -5.67 74.13
N GLY A 300 -33.93 -6.21 74.84
CA GLY A 300 -33.30 -7.46 74.45
C GLY A 300 -32.56 -7.33 73.11
N GLU A 301 -33.13 -7.91 72.06
CA GLU A 301 -32.67 -7.81 70.65
C GLU A 301 -33.64 -7.02 69.76
N ASP A 302 -34.74 -6.50 70.32
CA ASP A 302 -35.75 -5.74 69.58
C ASP A 302 -35.46 -4.24 69.65
N LEU A 303 -35.16 -3.64 68.50
CA LEU A 303 -35.10 -2.19 68.34
C LEU A 303 -36.52 -1.62 68.31
N ILE A 304 -36.75 -0.57 69.10
CA ILE A 304 -38.02 0.17 69.16
C ILE A 304 -37.81 1.48 68.41
N ILE A 305 -38.55 1.70 67.33
CA ILE A 305 -38.46 2.92 66.53
C ILE A 305 -39.69 3.81 66.69
N ASP A 306 -39.53 5.09 66.38
CA ASP A 306 -40.61 6.06 66.31
C ASP A 306 -41.27 6.04 64.92
N PRO A 307 -42.52 5.53 64.78
CA PRO A 307 -43.18 5.41 63.49
C PRO A 307 -43.41 6.75 62.78
N GLU A 308 -43.49 7.88 63.50
CA GLU A 308 -43.71 9.21 62.91
C GLU A 308 -42.49 9.74 62.14
N THR A 309 -41.32 9.15 62.41
CA THR A 309 -40.03 9.59 61.85
C THR A 309 -39.57 8.77 60.64
N ILE A 310 -40.34 7.74 60.24
CA ILE A 310 -40.01 6.88 59.09
C ILE A 310 -39.97 7.70 57.79
N ARG A 311 -38.94 7.50 56.95
CA ARG A 311 -38.78 8.13 55.62
C ARG A 311 -38.34 7.11 54.55
N PRO A 312 -38.83 7.20 53.28
CA PRO A 312 -39.71 8.25 52.73
C PRO A 312 -41.15 8.18 53.27
N PRO A 313 -41.85 9.33 53.43
CA PRO A 313 -43.22 9.34 53.94
C PRO A 313 -44.20 9.06 52.80
N GLY A 314 -44.90 7.92 52.85
CA GLY A 314 -46.05 7.68 51.97
C GLY A 314 -46.11 6.31 51.30
N SER A 315 -46.46 5.27 52.06
CA SER A 315 -47.48 4.29 51.66
C SER A 315 -47.86 3.37 52.82
N ASP A 316 -46.98 3.20 53.81
CA ASP A 316 -47.28 2.57 55.09
C ASP A 316 -46.44 3.23 56.21
N THR A 317 -47.04 3.56 57.35
CA THR A 317 -46.33 3.96 58.59
C THR A 317 -45.60 2.77 59.24
N VAL A 318 -45.26 1.75 58.45
CA VAL A 318 -44.70 0.47 58.88
C VAL A 318 -43.61 0.06 57.89
N ILE A 319 -42.42 -0.26 58.40
CA ILE A 319 -41.31 -0.76 57.59
C ILE A 319 -41.58 -2.22 57.25
N ARG A 320 -41.87 -2.54 55.98
CA ARG A 320 -42.10 -3.93 55.54
C ARG A 320 -40.78 -4.60 55.14
N LEU A 321 -40.16 -5.34 56.07
CA LEU A 321 -38.88 -6.03 55.83
C LEU A 321 -38.94 -7.09 54.71
N GLU A 322 -40.12 -7.58 54.36
CA GLU A 322 -40.36 -8.48 53.21
C GLU A 322 -39.97 -7.86 51.86
N SER A 323 -39.93 -6.52 51.79
CA SER A 323 -39.49 -5.79 50.60
C SER A 323 -37.97 -5.64 50.49
N PHE A 324 -37.22 -6.18 51.45
CA PHE A 324 -35.77 -6.14 51.52
C PHE A 324 -35.17 -7.54 51.37
N THR A 325 -34.02 -7.63 50.70
CA THR A 325 -33.29 -8.90 50.56
C THR A 325 -32.17 -8.97 51.59
N ASN A 326 -32.28 -9.82 52.60
CA ASN A 326 -31.33 -9.88 53.74
C ASN A 326 -31.14 -8.49 54.38
N PRO A 327 -32.15 -7.90 55.03
CA PRO A 327 -32.06 -6.53 55.54
C PRO A 327 -30.96 -6.36 56.58
N THR A 328 -30.27 -5.23 56.49
CA THR A 328 -29.24 -4.76 57.42
C THR A 328 -29.72 -3.46 58.05
N VAL A 329 -29.57 -3.35 59.36
CA VAL A 329 -29.81 -2.11 60.10
C VAL A 329 -28.48 -1.50 60.55
N ARG A 330 -28.30 -0.21 60.28
CA ARG A 330 -27.11 0.58 60.62
C ARG A 330 -27.48 1.75 61.51
N LEU A 331 -26.60 2.03 62.48
CA LEU A 331 -26.81 3.05 63.49
C LEU A 331 -26.23 4.40 63.08
N TRP A 332 -26.99 5.46 63.30
CA TRP A 332 -26.67 6.85 62.99
C TRP A 332 -26.92 7.74 64.22
N ASP A 333 -26.16 8.82 64.35
CA ASP A 333 -26.34 9.78 65.44
C ASP A 333 -27.45 10.78 65.13
N TYR A 334 -27.59 11.16 63.86
CA TYR A 334 -28.57 12.16 63.42
C TYR A 334 -28.95 11.95 61.96
N VAL A 335 -30.18 12.31 61.62
CA VAL A 335 -30.68 12.46 60.26
C VAL A 335 -31.48 13.77 60.17
N GLY A 336 -31.19 14.61 59.17
CA GLY A 336 -31.88 15.89 59.01
C GLY A 336 -31.50 16.63 57.74
N SER A 337 -32.25 17.69 57.42
CA SER A 337 -32.06 18.47 56.20
C SER A 337 -30.86 19.40 56.29
N LEU A 338 -30.13 19.56 55.18
CA LEU A 338 -29.05 20.55 55.07
C LEU A 338 -29.58 21.99 55.15
N PRO A 339 -28.91 22.90 55.88
CA PRO A 339 -29.17 24.33 55.73
C PRO A 339 -28.79 24.77 54.31
N GLY A 340 -29.55 25.70 53.72
CA GLY A 340 -29.31 26.16 52.35
C GLY A 340 -28.05 27.03 52.24
N GLY A 341 -27.22 26.80 51.20
CA GLY A 341 -26.01 27.59 50.94
C GLY A 341 -24.75 27.08 51.66
N GLU A 342 -23.70 27.91 51.75
CA GLU A 342 -22.46 27.59 52.49
C GLU A 342 -22.57 27.88 54.00
N GLU A 343 -23.75 27.68 54.59
CA GLU A 343 -24.01 27.88 56.01
C GLU A 343 -23.38 26.77 56.87
N TRP A 344 -22.93 27.12 58.07
CA TRP A 344 -22.38 26.16 59.02
C TRP A 344 -23.49 25.42 59.75
N MET A 345 -23.44 24.09 59.71
CA MET A 345 -24.29 23.18 60.45
C MET A 345 -23.52 22.58 61.64
N ASP A 346 -24.10 22.68 62.84
CA ASP A 346 -23.58 22.01 64.03
C ASP A 346 -23.86 20.49 63.98
N LEU A 347 -22.83 19.67 64.19
CA LEU A 347 -22.97 18.22 64.37
C LEU A 347 -23.17 17.92 65.86
N GLU A 348 -22.12 18.07 66.67
CA GLU A 348 -22.12 18.03 68.12
C GLU A 348 -20.83 18.65 68.68
N GLU A 349 -20.85 19.09 69.94
CA GLU A 349 -19.66 19.51 70.71
C GLU A 349 -18.73 20.54 70.01
N GLY A 350 -19.30 21.43 69.18
CA GLY A 350 -18.56 22.47 68.46
C GLY A 350 -17.97 22.03 67.11
N ILE A 351 -18.16 20.78 66.68
CA ILE A 351 -17.81 20.36 65.31
C ILE A 351 -18.89 20.89 64.35
N GLN A 352 -18.45 21.61 63.33
CA GLN A 352 -19.33 22.21 62.33
C GLN A 352 -18.90 21.82 60.91
N VAL A 353 -19.87 21.68 60.02
CA VAL A 353 -19.66 21.42 58.60
C VAL A 353 -20.39 22.44 57.74
N ALA A 354 -19.86 22.74 56.56
CA ALA A 354 -20.51 23.58 55.56
C ALA A 354 -20.31 22.98 54.17
N PHE A 355 -21.32 23.14 53.31
CA PHE A 355 -21.37 22.55 51.98
C PHE A 355 -21.34 23.63 50.90
N ARG A 356 -20.63 23.37 49.80
CA ARG A 356 -20.61 24.24 48.61
C ARG A 356 -21.46 23.64 47.50
N GLN A 357 -22.09 24.52 46.71
CA GLN A 357 -22.94 24.14 45.57
C GLN A 357 -22.27 23.12 44.65
N GLY A 358 -23.01 22.04 44.39
CA GLY A 358 -22.70 20.93 43.50
C GLY A 358 -23.76 19.83 43.66
N ALA A 359 -23.73 18.82 42.81
CA ALA A 359 -24.54 17.61 42.95
C ALA A 359 -24.09 16.85 44.20
N LEU A 360 -25.02 16.62 45.12
CA LEU A 360 -24.85 15.78 46.31
C LEU A 360 -25.66 14.51 46.05
N SER A 361 -24.96 13.40 45.81
CA SER A 361 -25.61 12.13 45.51
C SER A 361 -25.77 11.28 46.78
N PRO A 362 -26.83 10.47 46.90
CA PRO A 362 -26.98 9.54 48.02
C PRO A 362 -25.74 8.66 48.17
N GLY A 363 -25.21 8.56 49.39
CA GLY A 363 -24.00 7.81 49.70
C GLY A 363 -22.69 8.61 49.67
N ASP A 364 -22.68 9.83 49.10
CA ASP A 364 -21.53 10.75 49.22
C ASP A 364 -21.24 11.01 50.69
N TYR A 365 -19.98 10.86 51.12
CA TYR A 365 -19.62 11.03 52.53
C TYR A 365 -18.26 11.69 52.73
N TRP A 366 -18.04 12.21 53.93
CA TRP A 366 -16.77 12.80 54.36
C TRP A 366 -16.38 12.28 55.74
N LEU A 367 -15.09 12.09 55.96
CA LEU A 367 -14.53 11.66 57.24
C LEU A 367 -13.85 12.83 57.99
N ILE A 368 -14.17 12.98 59.27
CA ILE A 368 -13.59 14.01 60.15
C ILE A 368 -13.00 13.31 61.39
N PRO A 369 -11.68 13.04 61.40
CA PRO A 369 -11.03 12.48 62.59
C PRO A 369 -10.96 13.54 63.69
N SER A 370 -11.39 13.20 64.91
CA SER A 370 -11.19 14.03 66.10
C SER A 370 -10.17 13.40 67.04
N ARG A 371 -9.43 14.25 67.75
CA ARG A 371 -8.39 13.82 68.69
C ARG A 371 -8.52 14.51 70.03
N THR A 372 -8.65 13.71 71.08
CA THR A 372 -8.79 14.22 72.45
C THR A 372 -7.56 15.01 72.89
N ILE A 373 -6.36 14.51 72.56
CA ILE A 373 -5.11 15.09 73.06
C ILE A 373 -4.78 16.46 72.45
N THR A 374 -5.18 16.72 71.20
CA THR A 374 -4.90 17.98 70.50
C THR A 374 -6.01 19.00 70.62
N ASP A 375 -7.16 18.62 71.19
CA ASP A 375 -8.41 19.38 71.09
C ASP A 375 -8.68 19.92 69.67
N ALA A 376 -8.67 19.03 68.69
CA ALA A 376 -8.91 19.46 67.32
C ALA A 376 -9.48 18.33 66.48
N ILE A 377 -10.07 18.74 65.36
CA ILE A 377 -10.30 17.86 64.23
C ILE A 377 -9.07 17.88 63.31
N GLU A 378 -8.74 16.74 62.73
CA GLU A 378 -7.72 16.62 61.68
C GLU A 378 -8.38 16.96 60.33
N TRP A 379 -8.64 18.24 60.06
CA TRP A 379 -9.17 18.71 58.77
C TRP A 379 -8.13 19.54 58.01
N PRO A 380 -7.94 19.34 56.69
CA PRO A 380 -6.98 20.12 55.92
C PRO A 380 -7.34 21.61 55.81
N LEU A 381 -6.34 22.47 55.91
CA LEU A 381 -6.46 23.91 55.67
C LEU A 381 -6.06 24.28 54.23
N ASP A 382 -6.58 25.38 53.73
CA ASP A 382 -6.18 25.99 52.46
C ASP A 382 -4.95 26.90 52.61
N ALA A 383 -4.53 27.57 51.54
CA ALA A 383 -3.36 28.45 51.56
C ALA A 383 -3.51 29.70 52.44
N GLY A 384 -4.73 30.01 52.89
CA GLY A 384 -5.05 31.11 53.79
C GLY A 384 -5.26 30.66 55.25
N ASP A 385 -4.88 29.43 55.60
CA ASP A 385 -5.12 28.81 56.91
C ASP A 385 -6.62 28.65 57.27
N GLU A 386 -7.52 28.68 56.27
CA GLU A 386 -8.95 28.43 56.46
C GLU A 386 -9.31 26.97 56.14
N PRO A 387 -10.36 26.40 56.73
CA PRO A 387 -10.79 25.04 56.42
C PRO A 387 -11.08 24.83 54.93
N ALA A 388 -10.32 23.94 54.30
CA ALA A 388 -10.42 23.69 52.87
C ALA A 388 -11.69 22.89 52.53
N PHE A 389 -12.34 23.24 51.42
CA PHE A 389 -13.38 22.39 50.84
C PHE A 389 -12.76 21.12 50.23
N ARG A 390 -13.38 19.97 50.51
CA ARG A 390 -12.96 18.65 50.06
C ARG A 390 -14.10 17.94 49.32
N PRO A 391 -13.80 17.20 48.23
CA PRO A 391 -14.76 16.28 47.63
C PRO A 391 -15.11 15.15 48.62
N PRO A 392 -16.22 14.44 48.42
CA PRO A 392 -16.56 13.30 49.27
C PRO A 392 -15.52 12.17 49.12
N ASP A 393 -15.26 11.45 50.21
CA ASP A 393 -14.53 10.18 50.28
C ASP A 393 -15.34 8.99 49.70
N GLY A 394 -16.43 9.32 49.00
CA GLY A 394 -17.50 8.47 48.50
C GLY A 394 -17.05 7.35 47.55
N VAL A 395 -18.03 6.57 47.10
CA VAL A 395 -17.80 5.57 46.05
C VAL A 395 -17.57 6.31 44.72
N GLU A 396 -16.37 6.21 44.16
CA GLU A 396 -16.07 6.73 42.83
C GLU A 396 -16.53 5.72 41.78
N HIS A 397 -17.40 6.18 40.88
CA HIS A 397 -17.86 5.41 39.72
C HIS A 397 -17.07 5.78 38.48
N HIS A 398 -16.63 4.75 37.75
CA HIS A 398 -15.88 4.86 36.50
C HIS A 398 -16.69 4.24 35.36
N TYR A 399 -16.75 4.95 34.23
CA TYR A 399 -17.60 4.56 33.11
C TYR A 399 -16.78 4.28 31.86
N CYS A 400 -17.13 3.22 31.13
CA CYS A 400 -16.50 2.89 29.84
C CYS A 400 -17.53 2.46 28.80
N PRO A 401 -17.44 2.95 27.54
CA PRO A 401 -18.31 2.49 26.47
C PRO A 401 -17.95 1.06 26.05
N LEU A 402 -18.95 0.17 25.94
CA LEU A 402 -18.76 -1.20 25.46
C LEU A 402 -19.27 -1.36 24.03
N ALA A 403 -20.47 -0.89 23.73
CA ALA A 403 -21.06 -1.01 22.39
C ALA A 403 -22.17 0.00 22.14
N ILE A 404 -22.46 0.24 20.87
CA ILE A 404 -23.67 0.92 20.41
C ILE A 404 -24.59 -0.13 19.81
N LEU A 405 -25.82 -0.21 20.34
CA LEU A 405 -26.85 -1.11 19.85
C LEU A 405 -27.88 -0.34 19.03
N GLY A 406 -28.39 -0.98 17.99
CA GLY A 406 -29.52 -0.53 17.19
C GLY A 406 -30.68 -1.50 17.37
N VAL A 407 -31.83 -0.99 17.80
CA VAL A 407 -33.02 -1.80 18.06
C VAL A 407 -34.10 -1.42 17.05
N SER A 408 -34.55 -2.40 16.26
CA SER A 408 -35.60 -2.24 15.26
C SER A 408 -36.45 -3.51 15.14
N GLY A 409 -37.77 -3.37 15.14
CA GLY A 409 -38.69 -4.50 14.99
C GLY A 409 -38.52 -5.59 16.06
N GLY A 410 -38.11 -5.23 17.28
CA GLY A 410 -37.81 -6.18 18.36
C GLY A 410 -36.50 -6.96 18.22
N THR A 411 -35.69 -6.65 17.19
CA THR A 411 -34.36 -7.25 16.99
C THR A 411 -33.28 -6.27 17.44
N VAL A 412 -32.29 -6.78 18.19
CA VAL A 412 -31.14 -6.02 18.67
C VAL A 412 -29.92 -6.35 17.83
N GLY A 413 -29.34 -5.34 17.19
CA GLY A 413 -28.08 -5.44 16.44
C GLY A 413 -26.97 -4.63 17.10
N VAL A 414 -25.74 -5.11 17.02
CA VAL A 414 -24.55 -4.34 17.40
C VAL A 414 -24.17 -3.45 16.23
N VAL A 415 -24.30 -2.14 16.41
CA VAL A 415 -23.96 -1.12 15.40
C VAL A 415 -22.46 -0.83 15.44
N LYS A 416 -21.87 -0.79 16.64
CA LYS A 416 -20.44 -0.56 16.83
C LYS A 416 -19.94 -1.19 18.13
N ASP A 417 -18.80 -1.88 18.08
CA ASP A 417 -18.04 -2.26 19.27
C ASP A 417 -17.17 -1.05 19.69
N CYS A 418 -17.31 -0.60 20.94
CA CYS A 418 -16.60 0.57 21.45
C CYS A 418 -15.38 0.19 22.29
N ARG A 419 -15.14 -1.11 22.50
CA ARG A 419 -14.01 -1.57 23.30
C ARG A 419 -12.68 -1.22 22.63
N ARG A 420 -11.70 -0.83 23.44
CA ARG A 420 -10.32 -0.59 23.01
C ARG A 420 -9.50 -1.80 23.40
N LEU A 421 -8.93 -2.48 22.42
CA LEU A 421 -8.15 -3.69 22.68
C LEU A 421 -6.67 -3.39 22.53
N PHE A 422 -5.84 -3.94 23.43
CA PHE A 422 -4.39 -3.76 23.40
C PHE A 422 -3.68 -5.11 23.40
N PRO A 423 -2.63 -5.31 22.59
CA PRO A 423 -1.79 -6.49 22.70
C PRO A 423 -0.89 -6.40 23.93
N PRO A 424 -0.34 -7.52 24.43
CA PRO A 424 0.78 -7.49 25.36
C PRO A 424 1.92 -6.61 24.82
N ALA A 425 2.67 -5.93 25.70
CA ALA A 425 3.74 -5.01 25.29
C ALA A 425 4.81 -5.66 24.38
N THR A 426 4.99 -6.97 24.47
CA THR A 426 5.91 -7.77 23.64
C THR A 426 5.34 -8.15 22.26
N ALA A 427 4.08 -7.82 21.98
CA ALA A 427 3.34 -8.20 20.77
C ALA A 427 2.72 -7.00 20.06
N ILE A 428 3.18 -5.78 20.35
CA ILE A 428 2.77 -4.56 19.62
C ILE A 428 3.30 -4.66 18.18
N SER A 429 2.39 -4.59 17.22
CA SER A 429 2.71 -4.58 15.79
C SER A 429 2.22 -3.30 15.11
N ALA A 430 2.53 -3.11 13.83
CA ALA A 430 2.15 -1.90 13.09
C ALA A 430 0.62 -1.71 12.96
N GLU A 431 -0.16 -2.79 13.09
CA GLU A 431 -1.63 -2.72 13.08
C GLU A 431 -2.20 -2.16 14.39
N ASP A 432 -1.41 -2.17 15.47
CA ASP A 432 -1.81 -1.71 16.80
C ASP A 432 -1.40 -0.25 17.07
N VAL A 433 -0.69 0.38 16.13
CA VAL A 433 -0.19 1.76 16.26
C VAL A 433 -1.05 2.70 15.42
N ASP A 434 -1.64 3.69 16.09
CA ASP A 434 -2.47 4.74 15.46
C ASP A 434 -1.66 5.62 14.49
N PHE A 435 -2.32 6.11 13.45
CA PHE A 435 -1.70 6.96 12.44
C PHE A 435 -2.59 8.16 12.09
N SER A 436 -2.03 9.37 12.22
CA SER A 436 -2.68 10.61 11.78
C SER A 436 -2.28 10.95 10.35
N GLY A 437 -3.15 10.62 9.40
CA GLY A 437 -2.90 10.79 7.97
C GLY A 437 -3.15 12.19 7.40
N THR A 438 -3.59 13.17 8.20
CA THR A 438 -4.03 14.50 7.71
C THR A 438 -2.93 15.25 6.95
N ALA A 439 -1.69 15.23 7.46
CA ALA A 439 -0.56 15.88 6.79
C ALA A 439 -0.12 15.14 5.51
N CYS A 440 -0.51 13.88 5.36
CA CYS A 440 -0.12 13.01 4.25
C CYS A 440 -1.26 12.74 3.27
N GLU A 441 -2.41 13.41 3.38
CA GLU A 441 -3.62 13.14 2.58
C GLU A 441 -4.11 11.68 2.69
N MET A 442 -3.88 11.04 3.84
CA MET A 442 -4.18 9.61 4.08
C MET A 442 -5.24 9.45 5.17
N GLU A 443 -6.31 10.23 5.07
CA GLU A 443 -7.39 10.30 6.06
C GLU A 443 -8.14 8.96 6.22
N ASP A 444 -8.10 8.10 5.20
CA ASP A 444 -8.66 6.74 5.23
C ASP A 444 -7.79 5.72 5.98
N SER A 445 -6.53 6.07 6.30
CA SER A 445 -5.63 5.20 7.07
C SER A 445 -5.67 5.60 8.53
N THR A 446 -6.06 4.68 9.38
CA THR A 446 -6.16 4.86 10.83
C THR A 446 -5.02 4.18 11.58
N THR A 447 -4.37 3.19 10.97
CA THR A 447 -3.20 2.52 11.56
C THR A 447 -1.94 2.73 10.72
N VAL A 448 -0.77 2.56 11.34
CA VAL A 448 0.52 2.59 10.64
C VAL A 448 0.56 1.51 9.56
N GLN A 449 0.00 0.32 9.80
CA GLN A 449 -0.06 -0.73 8.78
C GLN A 449 -0.91 -0.31 7.57
N GLU A 450 -2.10 0.27 7.79
CA GLU A 450 -2.94 0.79 6.69
C GLU A 450 -2.21 1.88 5.91
N ALA A 451 -1.47 2.74 6.61
CA ALA A 451 -0.67 3.78 5.99
C ALA A 451 0.47 3.21 5.14
N LEU A 452 1.20 2.21 5.65
CA LEU A 452 2.22 1.51 4.88
C LEU A 452 1.62 0.84 3.64
N ASP A 453 0.46 0.18 3.78
CA ASP A 453 -0.23 -0.43 2.65
C ASP A 453 -0.67 0.60 1.61
N ALA A 454 -1.16 1.75 2.06
CA ALA A 454 -1.56 2.86 1.20
C ALA A 454 -0.36 3.53 0.53
N ILE A 455 0.78 3.69 1.21
CA ILE A 455 2.04 4.15 0.61
C ILE A 455 2.56 3.15 -0.42
N CYS A 456 2.55 1.86 -0.09
CA CYS A 456 2.92 0.80 -1.05
C CYS A 456 2.01 0.80 -2.28
N ARG A 457 0.74 1.21 -2.12
CA ARG A 457 -0.19 1.45 -3.23
C ARG A 457 0.05 2.78 -3.95
N ARG A 458 0.51 3.83 -3.25
CA ARG A 458 0.89 5.13 -3.81
C ARG A 458 2.19 5.02 -4.60
N ARG A 459 2.02 4.89 -5.91
CA ARG A 459 3.10 4.83 -6.90
C ARG A 459 3.55 6.24 -7.30
N ASP A 460 3.92 7.07 -6.33
CA ASP A 460 4.38 8.45 -6.56
C ASP A 460 5.86 8.48 -6.99
N GLY A 461 6.11 7.93 -8.17
CA GLY A 461 7.15 8.44 -9.04
C GLY A 461 6.51 9.31 -10.13
N SER A 462 7.32 9.99 -10.95
CA SER A 462 6.88 10.69 -12.18
C SER A 462 6.12 9.82 -13.22
N CYS A 463 5.77 8.58 -12.87
CA CYS A 463 5.18 7.55 -13.68
C CYS A 463 3.66 7.56 -13.52
N THR A 464 2.93 7.83 -14.60
CA THR A 464 1.47 7.66 -14.64
C THR A 464 1.06 6.22 -14.33
N VAL A 465 1.89 5.25 -14.70
CA VAL A 465 1.66 3.82 -14.51
C VAL A 465 2.97 3.11 -14.19
N VAL A 466 3.07 2.47 -13.02
CA VAL A 466 4.13 1.47 -12.76
C VAL A 466 3.60 0.08 -13.14
N VAL A 467 4.44 -0.77 -13.72
CA VAL A 467 4.04 -2.08 -14.28
C VAL A 467 4.89 -3.20 -13.69
N LEU A 468 4.22 -4.15 -13.04
CA LEU A 468 4.80 -5.42 -12.60
C LEU A 468 4.78 -6.44 -13.76
N PRO A 469 5.59 -7.51 -13.72
CA PRO A 469 5.62 -8.55 -14.76
C PRO A 469 4.23 -9.09 -15.15
N SER A 470 3.36 -9.35 -14.17
CA SER A 470 1.98 -9.82 -14.38
C SER A 470 1.08 -8.82 -15.11
N ASP A 471 1.40 -7.53 -15.06
CA ASP A 471 0.46 -6.46 -15.43
C ASP A 471 0.70 -5.93 -16.85
N LEU A 472 1.81 -6.29 -17.49
CA LEU A 472 2.23 -5.68 -18.77
C LEU A 472 1.17 -5.87 -19.86
N ARG A 473 0.54 -7.04 -19.93
CA ARG A 473 -0.53 -7.35 -20.89
C ARG A 473 -1.74 -6.41 -20.75
N ASN A 474 -2.07 -6.03 -19.51
CA ASN A 474 -3.19 -5.13 -19.21
C ASN A 474 -2.76 -3.65 -19.17
N CYS A 475 -1.48 -3.34 -19.40
CA CYS A 475 -1.00 -1.97 -19.36
C CYS A 475 -1.64 -1.03 -20.40
N PRO A 476 -1.89 -1.44 -21.66
CA PRO A 476 -2.50 -0.56 -22.66
C PRO A 476 -3.85 0.02 -22.25
N SER A 477 -4.71 -0.75 -21.59
CA SER A 477 -6.02 -0.28 -21.14
C SER A 477 -5.91 0.82 -20.08
N ARG A 478 -4.84 0.81 -19.27
CA ARG A 478 -4.57 1.81 -18.21
C ARG A 478 -4.11 3.18 -18.74
N VAL A 479 -3.73 3.24 -20.01
CA VAL A 479 -3.31 4.48 -20.71
C VAL A 479 -4.25 4.87 -21.85
N THR A 480 -5.20 4.00 -22.20
CA THR A 480 -6.23 4.29 -23.21
C THR A 480 -7.07 5.48 -22.76
N GLY A 481 -7.31 6.43 -23.67
CA GLY A 481 -8.08 7.66 -23.40
C GLY A 481 -7.31 8.78 -22.70
N LYS A 482 -6.08 8.55 -22.23
CA LYS A 482 -5.24 9.61 -21.66
C LYS A 482 -4.56 10.42 -22.76
N LYS A 483 -4.48 11.76 -22.58
CA LYS A 483 -3.69 12.63 -23.48
C LYS A 483 -2.20 12.37 -23.34
N SER A 484 -1.68 12.22 -22.13
CA SER A 484 -0.26 11.93 -21.89
C SER A 484 -0.08 10.88 -20.79
N ALA A 485 0.90 10.00 -20.93
CA ALA A 485 1.22 8.99 -19.93
C ALA A 485 2.71 8.64 -19.88
N ARG A 486 3.23 8.39 -18.67
CA ARG A 486 4.53 7.75 -18.45
C ARG A 486 4.34 6.36 -17.83
N ILE A 487 4.82 5.34 -18.52
CA ILE A 487 4.85 3.94 -18.10
C ILE A 487 6.26 3.63 -17.57
N CYS A 488 6.35 3.11 -16.35
CA CYS A 488 7.60 2.69 -15.74
C CYS A 488 7.56 1.19 -15.46
N LEU A 489 8.45 0.46 -16.10
CA LEU A 489 8.65 -0.97 -15.90
C LEU A 489 9.68 -1.16 -14.78
N GLN A 490 9.41 -2.09 -13.88
CA GLN A 490 10.40 -2.52 -12.88
C GLN A 490 11.51 -3.37 -13.52
N ALA A 491 12.60 -3.57 -12.77
CA ALA A 491 13.64 -4.52 -13.16
C ALA A 491 13.12 -5.95 -12.97
N ALA A 492 12.81 -6.63 -14.07
CA ALA A 492 12.30 -7.98 -14.12
C ALA A 492 12.28 -8.52 -15.57
N GLU A 493 12.01 -9.81 -15.71
CA GLU A 493 11.65 -10.44 -16.99
C GLU A 493 10.12 -10.44 -17.17
N TYR A 494 9.68 -9.99 -18.35
CA TYR A 494 8.29 -9.85 -18.78
C TYR A 494 8.08 -10.80 -19.96
N SER A 495 7.51 -11.99 -19.70
CA SER A 495 7.16 -12.94 -20.76
C SER A 495 5.80 -12.60 -21.34
N ILE A 496 5.74 -12.36 -22.65
CA ILE A 496 4.51 -12.07 -23.38
C ILE A 496 4.26 -13.13 -24.46
N ASP A 497 3.04 -13.61 -24.53
CA ASP A 497 2.57 -14.65 -25.45
C ASP A 497 1.97 -14.08 -26.74
N ASP A 498 1.65 -12.79 -26.77
CA ASP A 498 1.15 -12.07 -27.95
C ASP A 498 1.75 -10.64 -28.05
N THR A 499 1.55 -9.99 -29.20
CA THR A 499 1.96 -8.61 -29.47
C THR A 499 1.21 -7.66 -28.55
N ILE A 500 1.92 -6.76 -27.87
CA ILE A 500 1.29 -5.69 -27.08
C ILE A 500 1.22 -4.41 -27.91
N VAL A 501 0.00 -3.91 -28.11
CA VAL A 501 -0.27 -2.70 -28.88
C VAL A 501 -0.67 -1.56 -27.95
N PHE A 502 0.11 -0.48 -27.97
CA PHE A 502 -0.19 0.80 -27.31
C PHE A 502 -0.76 1.78 -28.33
N SER A 503 -2.06 2.04 -28.26
CA SER A 503 -2.76 3.00 -29.12
C SER A 503 -3.14 4.26 -28.33
N GLY A 504 -2.92 5.44 -28.91
CA GLY A 504 -3.26 6.72 -28.27
C GLY A 504 -3.06 7.91 -29.20
N SER A 505 -3.42 9.12 -28.76
CA SER A 505 -3.42 10.33 -29.60
C SER A 505 -2.54 11.48 -29.11
N GLY A 506 -1.95 11.41 -27.91
CA GLY A 506 -1.04 12.44 -27.37
C GLY A 506 0.37 11.91 -27.08
N HIS A 507 0.88 12.00 -25.85
CA HIS A 507 2.31 11.78 -25.54
C HIS A 507 2.57 10.57 -24.63
N LEU A 508 3.38 9.62 -25.07
CA LEU A 508 3.73 8.43 -24.29
C LEU A 508 5.23 8.36 -24.00
N ARG A 509 5.59 8.04 -22.76
CA ARG A 509 6.94 7.60 -22.39
C ARG A 509 6.88 6.22 -21.76
N LEU A 510 7.73 5.29 -22.19
CA LEU A 510 7.94 3.99 -21.57
C LEU A 510 9.40 3.87 -21.17
N SER A 511 9.67 3.67 -19.88
CA SER A 511 11.02 3.61 -19.30
C SER A 511 11.21 2.39 -18.40
N GLY A 512 12.40 1.79 -18.41
CA GLY A 512 12.79 0.67 -17.53
C GLY A 512 14.15 0.85 -16.88
N CYS A 513 14.84 -0.26 -16.59
CA CYS A 513 16.16 -0.34 -15.95
C CYS A 513 17.23 -0.95 -16.89
N GLY A 514 17.22 -0.57 -18.17
CA GLY A 514 18.11 -1.08 -19.20
C GLY A 514 17.90 -2.58 -19.44
N LYS A 515 19.00 -3.34 -19.45
CA LYS A 515 18.97 -4.82 -19.58
C LYS A 515 18.30 -5.51 -18.37
N GLY A 516 18.14 -4.81 -17.24
CA GLY A 516 17.39 -5.31 -16.08
C GLY A 516 15.87 -5.37 -16.30
N THR A 517 15.34 -4.64 -17.28
CA THR A 517 13.93 -4.74 -17.71
C THR A 517 13.89 -5.47 -19.05
N MET A 518 13.57 -6.76 -19.04
CA MET A 518 13.62 -7.62 -20.22
C MET A 518 12.22 -8.05 -20.65
N ILE A 519 11.80 -7.67 -21.85
CA ILE A 519 10.54 -8.10 -22.45
C ILE A 519 10.85 -9.22 -23.45
N ALA A 520 10.32 -10.41 -23.18
CA ALA A 520 10.53 -11.61 -23.98
C ALA A 520 9.21 -12.02 -24.66
N ALA A 521 9.20 -12.02 -25.99
CA ALA A 521 8.06 -12.36 -26.82
C ALA A 521 8.34 -13.65 -27.63
N PRO A 522 8.42 -14.84 -27.00
CA PRO A 522 8.88 -16.06 -27.66
C PRO A 522 7.98 -16.54 -28.82
N ALA A 523 6.68 -16.21 -28.80
CA ALA A 523 5.70 -16.66 -29.77
C ALA A 523 5.11 -15.54 -30.65
N SER A 524 5.52 -14.27 -30.44
CA SER A 524 4.91 -13.11 -31.10
C SER A 524 5.93 -12.20 -31.78
N ARG A 525 5.51 -11.60 -32.89
CA ARG A 525 6.24 -10.57 -33.64
C ARG A 525 5.23 -9.64 -34.34
N PRO A 526 5.29 -8.30 -34.14
CA PRO A 526 6.15 -7.55 -33.21
C PRO A 526 5.99 -7.94 -31.73
N ALA A 527 6.92 -7.55 -30.87
CA ALA A 527 6.74 -7.68 -29.42
C ALA A 527 5.92 -6.50 -28.88
N LEU A 528 6.34 -5.27 -29.22
CA LEU A 528 5.68 -4.04 -28.85
C LEU A 528 5.37 -3.19 -30.09
N VAL A 529 4.14 -2.71 -30.19
CA VAL A 529 3.69 -1.77 -31.23
C VAL A 529 3.15 -0.51 -30.57
N PHE A 530 3.63 0.65 -30.99
CA PHE A 530 3.09 1.95 -30.63
C PHE A 530 2.40 2.55 -31.85
N SER A 531 1.11 2.87 -31.74
CA SER A 531 0.30 3.35 -32.88
C SER A 531 -0.44 4.65 -32.58
N GLY A 532 -0.35 5.63 -33.49
CA GLY A 532 -1.17 6.85 -33.51
C GLY A 532 -0.74 8.01 -32.58
N TRP A 533 0.26 7.81 -31.72
CA TRP A 533 0.72 8.80 -30.75
C TRP A 533 1.32 10.06 -31.39
N GLU A 534 1.14 11.22 -30.75
CA GLU A 534 1.79 12.47 -31.13
C GLU A 534 3.28 12.49 -30.79
N SER A 535 3.66 11.92 -29.64
CA SER A 535 5.05 11.56 -29.37
C SER A 535 5.19 10.27 -28.57
N VAL A 536 6.24 9.51 -28.85
CA VAL A 536 6.61 8.30 -28.11
C VAL A 536 8.08 8.36 -27.74
N VAL A 537 8.37 8.13 -26.46
CA VAL A 537 9.73 7.92 -25.94
C VAL A 537 9.81 6.51 -25.38
N VAL A 538 10.77 5.72 -25.85
CA VAL A 538 11.09 4.40 -25.29
C VAL A 538 12.54 4.41 -24.85
N GLU A 539 12.78 4.17 -23.56
CA GLU A 539 14.14 4.22 -23.01
C GLU A 539 14.43 3.11 -22.00
N ASP A 540 15.70 2.72 -21.91
CA ASP A 540 16.20 1.85 -20.85
C ASP A 540 15.44 0.52 -20.72
N ILE A 541 15.26 -0.21 -21.83
CA ILE A 541 14.66 -1.55 -21.82
C ILE A 541 15.42 -2.51 -22.73
N MET A 542 15.22 -3.81 -22.51
CA MET A 542 15.58 -4.86 -23.45
C MET A 542 14.31 -5.53 -23.99
N VAL A 543 14.23 -5.70 -25.32
CA VAL A 543 13.11 -6.39 -25.97
C VAL A 543 13.64 -7.47 -26.90
N SER A 544 13.05 -8.66 -26.82
CA SER A 544 13.37 -9.79 -27.68
C SER A 544 12.09 -10.45 -28.21
N ALA A 545 12.16 -11.02 -29.41
CA ALA A 545 11.08 -11.83 -29.97
C ALA A 545 11.57 -13.24 -30.36
N GLY A 546 10.65 -14.19 -30.55
CA GLY A 546 10.95 -15.59 -30.92
C GLY A 546 10.41 -16.02 -32.29
N ALA A 547 10.65 -17.27 -32.71
CA ALA A 547 10.75 -17.75 -34.11
C ALA A 547 9.49 -17.61 -35.01
N GLU A 548 8.27 -17.74 -34.47
CA GLU A 548 7.07 -18.02 -35.27
C GLU A 548 5.84 -17.21 -34.82
N GLY A 549 5.62 -16.06 -35.45
CA GLY A 549 4.34 -15.35 -35.40
C GLY A 549 3.47 -15.67 -36.63
N ALA A 550 2.20 -16.02 -36.40
CA ALA A 550 1.25 -16.45 -37.43
C ALA A 550 1.14 -15.46 -38.61
N ALA A 551 1.00 -16.02 -39.82
CA ALA A 551 0.75 -15.26 -41.04
C ALA A 551 -0.73 -14.86 -41.12
N GLY A 552 -1.08 -13.66 -40.65
CA GLY A 552 -2.43 -13.13 -40.82
C GLY A 552 -2.48 -11.63 -40.51
N GLY A 553 -2.52 -10.80 -41.55
CA GLY A 553 -2.63 -9.34 -41.47
C GLY A 553 -1.67 -8.62 -42.43
N GLU A 554 -2.09 -7.46 -42.97
CA GLU A 554 -1.34 -6.65 -43.93
C GLU A 554 0.15 -6.50 -43.56
N GLN A 555 1.01 -6.68 -44.57
CA GLN A 555 2.46 -6.76 -44.44
C GLN A 555 3.08 -5.44 -43.96
N THR A 556 3.27 -5.28 -42.67
CA THR A 556 4.12 -4.21 -42.14
C THR A 556 5.54 -4.75 -41.97
N LEU A 557 6.55 -4.03 -42.46
CA LEU A 557 7.99 -4.35 -42.28
C LEU A 557 8.45 -4.16 -40.81
N ASN A 558 7.49 -4.13 -39.89
CA ASN A 558 7.62 -3.70 -38.52
C ASN A 558 8.31 -4.78 -37.69
N GLY A 559 9.30 -4.34 -36.91
CA GLY A 559 10.25 -5.20 -36.22
C GLY A 559 9.80 -5.76 -34.88
N VAL A 560 10.76 -6.07 -34.02
CA VAL A 560 10.53 -6.45 -32.62
C VAL A 560 9.91 -5.27 -31.86
N LEU A 561 10.43 -4.07 -32.11
CA LEU A 561 9.92 -2.81 -31.62
C LEU A 561 9.43 -1.96 -32.81
N ALA A 562 8.12 -1.66 -32.82
CA ALA A 562 7.48 -1.02 -33.95
C ALA A 562 6.75 0.27 -33.56
N PHE A 563 6.92 1.30 -34.38
CA PHE A 563 6.21 2.58 -34.27
C PHE A 563 5.45 2.82 -35.58
N ASP A 564 4.13 2.91 -35.48
CA ASP A 564 3.21 3.01 -36.61
C ASP A 564 2.42 4.32 -36.51
N ARG A 565 2.56 5.21 -37.51
CA ARG A 565 1.82 6.48 -37.57
C ARG A 565 2.02 7.35 -36.33
N CYS A 566 3.25 7.44 -35.81
CA CYS A 566 3.60 8.20 -34.61
C CYS A 566 4.31 9.52 -34.93
N GLY A 567 3.83 10.67 -34.42
CA GLY A 567 4.35 12.01 -34.70
C GLY A 567 5.87 12.20 -34.46
N SER A 568 6.31 12.14 -33.21
CA SER A 568 7.74 12.17 -32.84
C SER A 568 8.14 10.88 -32.11
N VAL A 569 9.22 10.23 -32.55
CA VAL A 569 9.70 8.96 -31.97
C VAL A 569 11.11 9.14 -31.44
N THR A 570 11.30 8.87 -30.15
CA THR A 570 12.61 8.84 -29.49
C THR A 570 12.86 7.47 -28.90
N VAL A 571 13.95 6.82 -29.29
CA VAL A 571 14.41 5.55 -28.70
C VAL A 571 15.83 5.74 -28.17
N GLU A 572 16.03 5.56 -26.87
CA GLU A 572 17.33 5.78 -26.22
C GLU A 572 17.75 4.62 -25.32
N ARG A 573 18.99 4.16 -25.43
CA ARG A 573 19.56 3.13 -24.52
C ARG A 573 18.73 1.83 -24.48
N VAL A 574 18.19 1.44 -25.63
CA VAL A 574 17.36 0.22 -25.78
C VAL A 574 18.20 -0.91 -26.38
N THR A 575 18.06 -2.12 -25.82
CA THR A 575 18.56 -3.35 -26.44
C THR A 575 17.43 -4.04 -27.19
N VAL A 576 17.59 -4.32 -28.48
CA VAL A 576 16.58 -5.03 -29.28
C VAL A 576 17.19 -6.27 -29.91
N ARG A 577 16.65 -7.44 -29.60
CA ARG A 577 17.07 -8.71 -30.20
C ARG A 577 16.03 -9.22 -31.18
N GLY A 578 16.40 -9.16 -32.46
CA GLY A 578 15.68 -9.75 -33.56
C GLY A 578 15.57 -11.26 -33.39
N ALA A 579 14.64 -11.85 -34.13
CA ALA A 579 14.24 -13.20 -33.88
C ALA A 579 14.52 -14.05 -35.13
N ALA A 580 15.13 -15.23 -34.96
CA ALA A 580 15.55 -16.09 -36.08
C ALA A 580 14.33 -16.53 -36.90
N GLY A 581 14.36 -16.38 -38.23
CA GLY A 581 13.22 -16.74 -39.09
C GLY A 581 13.51 -16.53 -40.59
N ARG A 582 12.65 -17.09 -41.45
CA ARG A 582 12.78 -17.06 -42.92
C ARG A 582 12.24 -15.78 -43.61
N ARG A 583 11.68 -14.83 -42.85
CA ARG A 583 11.09 -13.62 -43.43
C ARG A 583 12.16 -12.54 -43.61
N ASP A 584 12.43 -12.21 -44.86
CA ASP A 584 13.37 -11.18 -45.26
C ASP A 584 12.80 -9.77 -45.01
N GLY A 585 13.67 -8.82 -44.68
CA GLY A 585 13.32 -7.40 -44.71
C GLY A 585 12.52 -6.87 -43.52
N ILE A 586 12.29 -7.68 -42.47
CA ILE A 586 11.70 -7.22 -41.21
C ILE A 586 12.78 -6.46 -40.42
N ALA A 587 12.43 -5.30 -39.85
CA ALA A 587 13.35 -4.53 -39.01
C ALA A 587 13.55 -5.15 -37.62
N CYS A 588 14.63 -4.78 -36.92
CA CYS A 588 14.73 -5.03 -35.48
C CYS A 588 13.95 -3.93 -34.76
N LEU A 589 14.20 -2.68 -35.15
CA LEU A 589 13.47 -1.48 -34.77
C LEU A 589 12.93 -0.80 -36.04
N GLY A 590 11.61 -0.69 -36.14
CA GLY A 590 10.93 -0.09 -37.29
C GLY A 590 10.10 1.13 -36.92
N VAL A 591 10.28 2.23 -37.65
CA VAL A 591 9.40 3.40 -37.62
C VAL A 591 8.77 3.54 -38.99
N TRP A 592 7.45 3.42 -39.06
CA TRP A 592 6.68 3.48 -40.29
C TRP A 592 5.61 4.56 -40.23
N ASN A 593 5.58 5.39 -41.27
CA ASN A 593 4.51 6.33 -41.52
C ASN A 593 4.05 6.23 -42.98
N PRO A 594 2.74 6.43 -43.25
CA PRO A 594 2.20 6.43 -44.60
C PRO A 594 2.78 7.57 -45.43
N ASP A 595 2.66 7.46 -46.76
CA ASP A 595 3.11 8.52 -47.66
C ASP A 595 2.38 9.85 -47.36
N PRO A 596 3.09 10.98 -47.44
CA PRO A 596 2.52 12.29 -47.17
C PRO A 596 1.52 12.69 -48.27
N GLY A 597 0.26 12.28 -48.12
CA GLY A 597 -0.88 12.81 -48.88
C GLY A 597 -1.49 14.06 -48.23
N ALA A 598 -2.54 14.64 -48.84
CA ALA A 598 -3.21 15.86 -48.37
C ALA A 598 -3.76 15.82 -46.93
N ASN A 599 -3.86 14.62 -46.32
CA ASN A 599 -4.34 14.39 -44.96
C ASN A 599 -3.35 13.61 -44.06
N ALA A 600 -2.08 13.45 -44.46
CA ALA A 600 -1.11 12.71 -43.67
C ALA A 600 -0.55 13.57 -42.52
N ARG A 601 -0.56 13.04 -41.29
CA ARG A 601 0.07 13.68 -40.13
C ARG A 601 1.59 13.62 -40.35
N ALA A 602 2.21 14.75 -40.66
CA ALA A 602 3.65 14.83 -40.85
C ALA A 602 4.35 14.45 -39.54
N THR A 603 5.08 13.33 -39.53
CA THR A 603 5.93 13.00 -38.39
C THR A 603 7.11 13.95 -38.32
N ALA A 604 7.21 14.68 -37.22
CA ALA A 604 8.15 15.79 -37.09
C ALA A 604 9.59 15.32 -36.92
N SER A 605 9.84 14.26 -36.13
CA SER A 605 11.21 13.79 -35.85
C SER A 605 11.33 12.35 -35.37
N VAL A 606 12.35 11.65 -35.82
CA VAL A 606 12.77 10.33 -35.33
C VAL A 606 14.20 10.45 -34.79
N ARG A 607 14.40 10.05 -33.53
CA ARG A 607 15.71 9.97 -32.88
C ARG A 607 15.94 8.59 -32.31
N ILE A 608 17.03 7.93 -32.71
CA ILE A 608 17.44 6.62 -32.20
C ILE A 608 18.89 6.75 -31.73
N ARG A 609 19.12 6.59 -30.43
CA ARG A 609 20.42 6.86 -29.82
C ARG A 609 20.87 5.81 -28.81
N GLY A 610 22.15 5.43 -28.86
CA GLY A 610 22.75 4.61 -27.81
C GLY A 610 22.12 3.21 -27.70
N CYS A 611 21.53 2.69 -28.77
CA CYS A 611 20.85 1.40 -28.76
C CYS A 611 21.77 0.25 -29.20
N ASP A 612 21.57 -0.93 -28.60
CA ASP A 612 22.20 -2.19 -28.98
C ASP A 612 21.19 -3.02 -29.79
N LEU A 613 21.38 -3.15 -31.10
CA LEU A 613 20.46 -3.87 -31.97
C LEU A 613 21.10 -5.14 -32.51
N SER A 614 20.43 -6.28 -32.29
CA SER A 614 20.86 -7.58 -32.79
C SER A 614 19.86 -8.14 -33.80
N PRO A 615 19.84 -7.65 -35.06
CA PRO A 615 19.02 -8.26 -36.10
C PRO A 615 19.43 -9.71 -36.34
N ALA A 616 18.47 -10.56 -36.72
CA ALA A 616 18.77 -11.92 -37.17
C ALA A 616 19.16 -11.93 -38.66
N ASN A 617 19.51 -13.12 -39.18
CA ASN A 617 19.84 -13.30 -40.59
C ASN A 617 18.74 -12.69 -41.50
N ARG A 618 19.15 -11.87 -42.47
CA ARG A 618 18.30 -11.21 -43.50
C ARG A 618 17.26 -10.21 -42.98
N GLN A 619 17.34 -9.83 -41.70
CA GLN A 619 16.59 -8.71 -41.13
C GLN A 619 17.28 -7.38 -41.39
N ILE A 620 16.56 -6.29 -41.10
CA ILE A 620 17.08 -4.93 -41.11
C ILE A 620 17.38 -4.54 -39.65
N GLY A 621 18.47 -3.85 -39.37
CA GLY A 621 18.71 -3.31 -38.03
C GLY A 621 17.68 -2.24 -37.67
N ILE A 622 17.80 -1.08 -38.30
CA ILE A 622 16.88 0.06 -38.15
C ILE A 622 16.20 0.37 -39.48
N LEU A 623 14.87 0.52 -39.47
CA LEU A 623 14.10 1.01 -40.61
C LEU A 623 13.35 2.28 -40.22
N VAL A 624 13.47 3.34 -41.02
CA VAL A 624 12.66 4.55 -40.90
C VAL A 624 12.03 4.88 -42.25
N SER A 625 10.71 5.04 -42.28
CA SER A 625 9.95 5.45 -43.47
C SER A 625 9.15 6.72 -43.20
N ASN A 626 9.23 7.68 -44.13
CA ASN A 626 8.50 8.96 -44.13
C ASN A 626 8.64 9.74 -42.82
N ALA A 627 9.75 10.46 -42.62
CA ALA A 627 9.99 11.27 -41.42
C ALA A 627 10.58 12.65 -41.77
N GLY A 628 10.15 13.71 -41.06
CA GLY A 628 10.61 15.09 -41.30
C GLY A 628 12.09 15.31 -40.96
N ARG A 629 12.54 14.75 -39.82
CA ARG A 629 13.94 14.80 -39.39
C ARG A 629 14.34 13.47 -38.76
N VAL A 630 15.41 12.85 -39.26
CA VAL A 630 15.93 11.57 -38.77
C VAL A 630 17.32 11.77 -38.16
N ARG A 631 17.51 11.33 -36.92
CA ARG A 631 18.81 11.26 -36.24
C ARG A 631 19.04 9.87 -35.67
N ILE A 632 19.97 9.13 -36.27
CA ILE A 632 20.39 7.81 -35.78
C ILE A 632 21.83 7.96 -35.33
N GLU A 633 22.07 7.96 -34.02
CA GLU A 633 23.37 8.31 -33.45
C GLU A 633 23.88 7.36 -32.37
N GLN A 634 25.17 7.01 -32.39
CA GLN A 634 25.81 6.20 -31.33
C GLN A 634 25.16 4.82 -31.10
N ASN A 635 24.65 4.14 -32.12
CA ASN A 635 24.06 2.80 -31.99
C ASN A 635 25.07 1.71 -32.37
N ASP A 636 24.98 0.54 -31.74
CA ASP A 636 25.70 -0.68 -32.15
C ASP A 636 24.71 -1.67 -32.78
N ILE A 637 24.93 -2.02 -34.04
CA ILE A 637 24.10 -2.95 -34.81
C ILE A 637 24.97 -4.15 -35.18
N ALA A 638 24.73 -5.29 -34.53
CA ALA A 638 25.51 -6.50 -34.75
C ALA A 638 24.59 -7.69 -35.03
N VAL A 639 24.76 -8.33 -36.20
CA VAL A 639 23.99 -9.54 -36.47
C VAL A 639 24.31 -10.64 -35.47
N HIS A 640 23.26 -11.35 -35.06
CA HIS A 640 23.38 -12.57 -34.28
C HIS A 640 22.74 -13.76 -35.01
N GLY A 641 23.16 -14.96 -34.60
CA GLY A 641 22.73 -16.23 -35.16
C GLY A 641 23.92 -17.16 -35.37
N GLU A 642 23.66 -18.46 -35.39
CA GLU A 642 24.69 -19.45 -35.70
C GLU A 642 24.63 -19.83 -37.19
N PRO A 643 25.79 -20.15 -37.81
CA PRO A 643 25.82 -20.82 -39.11
C PRO A 643 25.03 -22.13 -39.07
N ARG A 644 24.53 -22.57 -40.24
CA ARG A 644 23.84 -23.86 -40.34
C ARG A 644 24.82 -24.99 -40.03
N ARG A 645 24.42 -25.95 -39.18
CA ARG A 645 25.25 -27.13 -38.82
C ARG A 645 25.56 -28.03 -40.01
N ASP A 646 24.61 -28.25 -40.92
CA ASP A 646 24.82 -28.95 -42.19
C ASP A 646 24.18 -28.16 -43.35
N PRO A 647 24.91 -27.20 -43.93
CA PRO A 647 24.39 -26.33 -44.97
C PRO A 647 24.03 -27.06 -46.27
N LEU A 648 24.78 -28.11 -46.63
CA LEU A 648 24.61 -28.85 -47.88
C LEU A 648 23.44 -29.83 -47.82
N ALA A 649 23.18 -30.46 -46.68
CA ALA A 649 21.97 -31.27 -46.50
C ALA A 649 20.69 -30.42 -46.60
N ALA A 650 20.71 -29.19 -46.08
CA ALA A 650 19.58 -28.27 -46.16
C ALA A 650 19.15 -27.98 -47.61
N ILE A 651 20.11 -27.93 -48.55
CA ILE A 651 19.83 -27.73 -49.99
C ILE A 651 18.96 -28.85 -50.56
N ARG A 652 19.12 -30.10 -50.10
CA ARG A 652 18.37 -31.26 -50.64
C ARG A 652 16.87 -31.14 -50.34
N VAL A 653 16.52 -30.60 -49.17
CA VAL A 653 15.13 -30.50 -48.69
C VAL A 653 14.50 -29.12 -48.92
N ASP A 654 15.28 -28.04 -48.90
CA ASP A 654 14.76 -26.67 -49.01
C ASP A 654 14.68 -26.19 -50.47
N ARG A 655 13.50 -26.35 -51.08
CA ARG A 655 13.22 -25.88 -52.45
C ARG A 655 13.35 -24.35 -52.60
N GLY A 656 13.01 -23.59 -51.55
CA GLY A 656 13.08 -22.13 -51.56
C GLY A 656 14.53 -21.65 -51.62
N LEU A 657 15.37 -22.22 -50.76
CA LEU A 657 16.81 -21.99 -50.77
C LEU A 657 17.44 -22.36 -52.12
N ARG A 658 17.09 -23.52 -52.70
CA ARG A 658 17.57 -23.89 -54.04
C ARG A 658 17.18 -22.87 -55.10
N LYS A 659 15.91 -22.45 -55.14
CA LYS A 659 15.43 -21.45 -56.09
C LYS A 659 16.20 -20.13 -55.96
N GLU A 660 16.52 -19.73 -54.74
CA GLU A 660 17.35 -18.56 -54.49
C GLU A 660 18.79 -18.73 -54.99
N ILE A 661 19.45 -19.84 -54.62
CA ILE A 661 20.81 -20.15 -55.06
C ILE A 661 20.89 -20.14 -56.59
N VAL A 662 19.98 -20.85 -57.27
CA VAL A 662 19.91 -20.89 -58.75
C VAL A 662 19.65 -19.50 -59.31
N GLY A 663 18.70 -18.76 -58.76
CA GLY A 663 18.36 -17.41 -59.22
C GLY A 663 19.51 -16.40 -59.05
N ARG A 664 20.34 -16.56 -58.03
CA ARG A 664 21.54 -15.75 -57.80
C ARG A 664 22.69 -16.15 -58.72
N LEU A 665 22.93 -17.45 -58.90
CA LEU A 665 23.97 -17.96 -59.78
C LEU A 665 23.71 -17.60 -61.25
N LEU A 666 22.45 -17.70 -61.69
CA LEU A 666 22.02 -17.43 -63.07
C LEU A 666 21.41 -16.03 -63.24
N LYS A 667 21.84 -15.08 -62.39
CA LYS A 667 21.31 -13.73 -62.40
C LYS A 667 21.58 -13.05 -63.75
N GLY A 668 20.55 -12.39 -64.29
CA GLY A 668 20.67 -11.67 -65.56
C GLY A 668 20.77 -12.59 -66.78
N LEU A 669 20.47 -13.88 -66.65
CA LEU A 669 20.44 -14.82 -67.77
C LEU A 669 19.35 -14.45 -68.78
N VAL A 670 19.80 -14.16 -69.99
CA VAL A 670 19.00 -13.92 -71.19
C VAL A 670 19.43 -14.85 -72.32
N VAL A 671 18.54 -15.12 -73.28
CA VAL A 671 18.79 -16.00 -74.42
C VAL A 671 18.55 -15.21 -75.70
N ASP A 672 19.55 -15.15 -76.58
CA ASP A 672 19.57 -14.41 -77.87
C ASP A 672 19.27 -12.90 -77.79
N GLN A 673 19.25 -12.34 -76.59
CA GLN A 673 19.05 -10.91 -76.40
C GLN A 673 20.39 -10.17 -76.32
N PRO A 674 20.43 -8.91 -76.78
CA PRO A 674 21.57 -8.03 -76.56
C PRO A 674 21.68 -7.66 -75.07
N VAL A 675 22.91 -7.55 -74.58
CA VAL A 675 23.21 -7.13 -73.21
C VAL A 675 23.63 -5.66 -73.17
N ARG A 676 23.29 -4.96 -72.08
CA ARG A 676 23.48 -3.50 -71.96
C ARG A 676 24.93 -3.04 -71.82
N GLU A 677 25.83 -3.91 -71.35
CA GLU A 677 27.25 -3.61 -71.18
C GLU A 677 28.08 -4.80 -71.71
N ALA A 678 28.66 -4.65 -72.92
CA ALA A 678 29.55 -5.65 -73.51
C ALA A 678 30.80 -5.84 -72.63
N GLY A 679 31.15 -7.08 -72.30
CA GLY A 679 32.31 -7.43 -71.44
C GLY A 679 31.99 -7.81 -69.99
N LYS A 680 30.74 -7.60 -69.50
CA LYS A 680 30.29 -8.08 -68.16
C LYS A 680 29.47 -9.36 -68.18
N TYR A 681 29.16 -9.87 -69.38
CA TYR A 681 28.34 -11.06 -69.58
C TYR A 681 29.16 -12.08 -70.36
N ILE A 682 29.16 -13.32 -69.89
CA ILE A 682 29.71 -14.45 -70.65
C ILE A 682 28.67 -14.92 -71.66
N ALA A 683 29.12 -15.40 -72.82
CA ALA A 683 28.26 -15.97 -73.85
C ALA A 683 28.54 -17.47 -73.97
N ILE A 684 27.49 -18.28 -73.76
CA ILE A 684 27.57 -19.74 -73.82
C ILE A 684 26.64 -20.23 -74.93
N PRO A 685 27.16 -20.84 -76.03
CA PRO A 685 26.32 -21.44 -77.06
C PRO A 685 25.60 -22.68 -76.53
N ILE A 686 24.33 -22.85 -76.89
CA ILE A 686 23.50 -24.00 -76.53
C ILE A 686 22.54 -24.35 -77.69
N GLY A 687 22.82 -25.44 -78.41
CA GLY A 687 22.11 -25.75 -79.65
C GLY A 687 22.24 -24.62 -80.68
N SER A 688 21.11 -24.13 -81.20
CA SER A 688 20.99 -22.97 -82.10
C SER A 688 20.96 -21.60 -81.39
N HIS A 689 20.96 -21.58 -80.06
CA HIS A 689 20.80 -20.38 -79.25
C HIS A 689 22.09 -19.98 -78.52
N THR A 690 22.17 -18.73 -78.06
CA THR A 690 23.26 -18.24 -77.21
C THR A 690 22.71 -17.69 -75.89
N ILE A 691 23.15 -18.27 -74.78
CA ILE A 691 22.86 -17.78 -73.43
C ILE A 691 23.87 -16.72 -73.06
N ARG A 692 23.40 -15.60 -72.52
CA ARG A 692 24.23 -14.56 -71.92
C ARG A 692 23.86 -14.36 -70.46
N LEU A 693 24.83 -14.39 -69.56
CA LEU A 693 24.61 -14.14 -68.13
C LEU A 693 25.80 -13.41 -67.50
N ALA A 694 25.52 -12.65 -66.43
CA ALA A 694 26.55 -12.00 -65.62
C ALA A 694 26.95 -12.96 -64.49
N THR A 695 28.19 -13.42 -64.49
CA THR A 695 28.73 -14.32 -63.46
C THR A 695 30.19 -14.02 -63.18
N ALA A 696 30.73 -14.55 -62.08
CA ALA A 696 32.15 -14.40 -61.77
C ALA A 696 33.01 -15.15 -62.81
N PRO A 697 34.15 -14.60 -63.28
CA PRO A 697 35.01 -15.25 -64.27
C PRO A 697 35.41 -16.68 -63.89
N ALA A 698 35.60 -16.94 -62.58
CA ALA A 698 35.94 -18.27 -62.06
C ALA A 698 34.87 -19.34 -62.31
N LEU A 699 33.61 -18.95 -62.53
CA LEU A 699 32.47 -19.85 -62.75
C LEU A 699 32.21 -20.12 -64.25
N GLU A 700 32.79 -19.34 -65.15
CA GLU A 700 32.52 -19.43 -66.59
C GLU A 700 32.82 -20.82 -67.15
N LYS A 701 34.00 -21.35 -66.84
CA LYS A 701 34.46 -22.66 -67.33
C LYS A 701 33.52 -23.80 -66.90
N ASP A 702 33.12 -23.80 -65.64
CA ASP A 702 32.23 -24.83 -65.08
C ASP A 702 30.81 -24.73 -65.64
N LEU A 703 30.29 -23.51 -65.84
CA LEU A 703 28.99 -23.30 -66.45
C LEU A 703 28.96 -23.70 -67.93
N GLN A 704 30.01 -23.41 -68.69
CA GLN A 704 30.16 -23.89 -70.06
C GLN A 704 30.27 -25.42 -70.10
N ALA A 705 31.05 -26.02 -69.21
CA ALA A 705 31.18 -27.46 -69.09
C ALA A 705 29.87 -28.13 -68.70
N LEU A 706 29.07 -27.53 -67.80
CA LEU A 706 27.76 -28.02 -67.40
C LEU A 706 26.80 -28.10 -68.59
N VAL A 707 26.72 -27.02 -69.37
CA VAL A 707 25.86 -26.96 -70.57
C VAL A 707 26.30 -27.98 -71.62
N ARG A 708 27.62 -28.17 -71.82
CA ARG A 708 28.16 -29.17 -72.75
C ARG A 708 27.92 -30.62 -72.28
N ALA A 709 28.15 -30.90 -71.00
CA ALA A 709 27.98 -32.24 -70.42
C ALA A 709 26.51 -32.68 -70.37
N ALA A 710 25.58 -31.73 -70.31
CA ALA A 710 24.14 -32.00 -70.26
C ALA A 710 23.53 -32.48 -71.60
N SER A 711 24.30 -32.56 -72.70
CA SER A 711 23.82 -32.98 -74.04
C SER A 711 22.54 -32.25 -74.45
N ALA A 712 22.60 -30.91 -74.47
CA ALA A 712 21.42 -30.08 -74.70
C ALA A 712 20.71 -30.41 -76.03
N PRO A 713 19.39 -30.65 -76.03
CA PRO A 713 18.63 -30.87 -77.25
C PRO A 713 18.53 -29.58 -78.10
N ALA A 714 18.07 -29.70 -79.34
CA ALA A 714 17.63 -28.53 -80.09
C ALA A 714 16.42 -27.90 -79.39
N PHE A 715 16.41 -26.58 -79.23
CA PHE A 715 15.29 -25.85 -78.65
C PHE A 715 14.59 -25.03 -79.74
N ASP A 716 13.26 -25.06 -79.78
CA ASP A 716 12.47 -24.23 -80.69
C ASP A 716 12.24 -22.82 -80.14
N ARG A 717 12.23 -22.68 -78.80
CA ARG A 717 11.96 -21.42 -78.10
C ARG A 717 13.11 -21.05 -77.16
N PRO A 718 13.55 -19.76 -77.13
CA PRO A 718 14.58 -19.30 -76.20
C PRO A 718 14.26 -19.52 -74.71
N GLY A 719 12.97 -19.55 -74.34
CA GLY A 719 12.51 -19.81 -72.97
C GLY A 719 12.77 -21.25 -72.49
N ASP A 720 12.79 -22.21 -73.40
CA ASP A 720 13.03 -23.63 -73.07
C ASP A 720 14.52 -23.86 -72.78
N ALA A 721 15.41 -23.21 -73.55
CA ALA A 721 16.85 -23.20 -73.28
C ALA A 721 17.18 -22.58 -71.90
N LYS A 722 16.49 -21.49 -71.52
CA LYS A 722 16.60 -20.90 -70.18
C LYS A 722 16.15 -21.88 -69.10
N THR A 723 14.99 -22.51 -69.27
CA THR A 723 14.44 -23.47 -68.30
C THR A 723 15.36 -24.68 -68.14
N PHE A 724 15.96 -25.16 -69.23
CA PHE A 724 16.94 -26.24 -69.24
C PHE A 724 18.16 -25.93 -68.36
N VAL A 725 18.76 -24.73 -68.49
CA VAL A 725 19.92 -24.37 -67.65
C VAL A 725 19.54 -24.26 -66.18
N PHE A 726 18.38 -23.67 -65.87
CA PHE A 726 17.89 -23.58 -64.48
C PHE A 726 17.69 -24.98 -63.85
N SER A 727 17.11 -25.93 -64.58
CA SER A 727 16.88 -27.28 -64.07
C SER A 727 18.17 -28.07 -63.88
N HIS A 728 19.15 -27.90 -64.76
CA HIS A 728 20.46 -28.57 -64.66
C HIS A 728 21.30 -28.03 -63.53
N VAL A 729 21.28 -26.72 -63.28
CA VAL A 729 21.92 -26.15 -62.09
C VAL A 729 21.23 -26.66 -60.81
N ASP A 730 19.90 -26.64 -60.75
CA ASP A 730 19.16 -27.20 -59.59
C ASP A 730 19.46 -28.69 -59.37
N ARG A 731 19.71 -29.45 -60.44
CA ARG A 731 20.16 -30.84 -60.37
C ARG A 731 21.57 -30.95 -59.76
N VAL A 732 22.52 -30.11 -60.18
CA VAL A 732 23.86 -30.02 -59.58
C VAL A 732 23.79 -29.70 -58.08
N LEU A 733 22.83 -28.88 -57.64
CA LEU A 733 22.64 -28.59 -56.21
C LEU A 733 22.19 -29.82 -55.41
N ARG A 734 21.43 -30.74 -56.02
CA ARG A 734 20.86 -31.94 -55.38
C ARG A 734 21.82 -33.14 -55.39
N GLU A 735 22.51 -33.36 -56.51
CA GLU A 735 23.37 -34.51 -56.75
C GLU A 735 24.83 -34.21 -56.39
N GLU A 736 25.34 -34.85 -55.34
CA GLU A 736 26.70 -34.61 -54.84
C GLU A 736 27.79 -35.05 -55.83
N ASP A 737 27.62 -36.21 -56.46
CA ASP A 737 28.59 -36.72 -57.45
C ASP A 737 28.66 -35.84 -58.69
N LEU A 738 27.51 -35.26 -59.10
CA LEU A 738 27.46 -34.31 -60.20
C LEU A 738 28.13 -32.99 -59.80
N ARG A 739 27.89 -32.50 -58.58
CA ARG A 739 28.53 -31.31 -58.03
C ARG A 739 30.04 -31.39 -57.99
N ARG A 740 30.61 -32.55 -57.62
CA ARG A 740 32.07 -32.78 -57.58
C ARG A 740 32.75 -32.61 -58.95
N LYS A 741 32.02 -32.74 -60.06
CA LYS A 741 32.55 -32.54 -61.42
C LYS A 741 32.76 -31.06 -61.77
N PHE A 742 32.24 -30.14 -60.98
CA PHE A 742 32.30 -28.68 -61.21
C PHE A 742 32.90 -27.99 -59.97
N PRO A 743 34.24 -28.01 -59.81
CA PRO A 743 34.91 -27.59 -58.57
C PRO A 743 34.76 -26.09 -58.25
N SER A 744 34.75 -25.21 -59.25
CA SER A 744 34.51 -23.77 -59.03
C SER A 744 33.08 -23.51 -58.58
N LEU A 745 32.11 -24.22 -59.19
CA LEU A 745 30.70 -24.15 -58.79
C LEU A 745 30.48 -24.72 -57.39
N ALA A 746 31.14 -25.83 -57.05
CA ALA A 746 31.09 -26.44 -55.72
C ALA A 746 31.69 -25.50 -54.65
N GLY A 747 32.84 -24.89 -54.92
CA GLY A 747 33.47 -23.93 -54.01
C GLY A 747 32.66 -22.65 -53.82
N TRP A 748 32.00 -22.16 -54.88
CA TRP A 748 31.06 -21.04 -54.76
C TRP A 748 29.82 -21.42 -53.94
N LEU A 749 29.28 -22.62 -54.16
CA LEU A 749 28.12 -23.12 -53.42
C LEU A 749 28.43 -23.25 -51.93
N ASP A 750 29.58 -23.84 -51.58
CA ASP A 750 30.02 -23.97 -50.19
C ASP A 750 30.08 -22.62 -49.49
N LYS A 751 30.71 -21.62 -50.11
CA LYS A 751 30.70 -20.23 -49.59
C LYS A 751 29.30 -19.64 -49.49
N ALA A 752 28.39 -19.97 -50.41
CA ALA A 752 27.03 -19.46 -50.42
C ALA A 752 26.19 -20.01 -49.26
N VAL A 753 26.38 -21.28 -48.89
CA VAL A 753 25.58 -21.94 -47.84
C VAL A 753 26.25 -21.93 -46.47
N SER A 754 27.58 -21.86 -46.43
CA SER A 754 28.39 -21.76 -45.20
C SER A 754 28.65 -20.31 -44.78
N ALA A 755 28.07 -19.33 -45.48
CA ALA A 755 28.19 -17.93 -45.13
C ALA A 755 27.68 -17.66 -43.70
N PRO A 756 28.37 -16.80 -42.93
CA PRO A 756 27.87 -16.39 -41.62
C PRO A 756 26.52 -15.67 -41.79
N PRO A 757 25.65 -15.72 -40.77
CA PRO A 757 24.44 -14.90 -40.74
C PRO A 757 24.75 -13.45 -41.06
N SER A 758 23.91 -12.82 -41.88
CA SER A 758 24.10 -11.41 -42.24
C SER A 758 22.77 -10.67 -42.36
N ALA A 759 22.72 -9.45 -41.85
CA ALA A 759 21.54 -8.60 -41.93
C ALA A 759 21.40 -8.17 -43.39
N ALA A 760 20.17 -8.08 -43.88
CA ALA A 760 19.94 -7.53 -45.21
C ALA A 760 20.48 -6.09 -45.29
N ARG A 761 20.17 -5.29 -44.25
CA ARG A 761 20.60 -3.89 -44.11
C ARG A 761 20.90 -3.56 -42.65
N GLY A 762 21.96 -2.79 -42.38
CA GLY A 762 22.19 -2.22 -41.05
C GLY A 762 21.18 -1.13 -40.72
N ILE A 763 21.17 -0.07 -41.54
CA ILE A 763 20.22 1.05 -41.44
C ILE A 763 19.55 1.24 -42.80
N LEU A 764 18.23 1.33 -42.83
CA LEU A 764 17.42 1.64 -44.01
C LEU A 764 16.59 2.90 -43.76
N ILE A 765 16.80 3.91 -44.61
CA ILE A 765 15.88 5.03 -44.75
C ILE A 765 15.10 4.84 -46.04
N ALA A 766 13.77 4.82 -45.93
CA ALA A 766 12.82 4.54 -47.00
C ALA A 766 11.65 5.55 -47.01
N GLY A 767 10.67 5.28 -47.87
CA GLY A 767 9.49 6.14 -48.07
C GLY A 767 9.70 7.16 -49.19
N SER A 768 8.81 8.14 -49.30
CA SER A 768 8.70 9.10 -50.39
C SER A 768 9.22 10.50 -50.05
N SER A 769 9.39 10.83 -48.76
CA SER A 769 9.93 12.14 -48.37
C SER A 769 10.77 12.07 -47.09
N GLN A 770 11.97 12.66 -47.13
CA GLN A 770 12.93 12.72 -46.02
C GLN A 770 13.74 14.05 -46.07
N PRO A 771 13.27 15.12 -45.42
CA PRO A 771 13.93 16.43 -45.49
C PRO A 771 15.35 16.49 -44.87
N ASP A 772 15.56 15.95 -43.66
CA ASP A 772 16.85 16.00 -42.95
C ASP A 772 17.20 14.63 -42.35
N VAL A 773 18.21 13.96 -42.89
CA VAL A 773 18.69 12.64 -42.44
C VAL A 773 20.10 12.76 -41.91
N ARG A 774 20.32 12.32 -40.66
CA ARG A 774 21.64 12.31 -40.01
C ARG A 774 21.93 10.95 -39.41
N ILE A 775 22.98 10.29 -39.92
CA ILE A 775 23.48 9.00 -39.46
C ILE A 775 24.88 9.22 -38.89
N LEU A 776 25.00 9.22 -37.56
CA LEU A 776 26.19 9.73 -36.86
C LEU A 776 26.78 8.70 -35.90
N TYR A 777 28.09 8.42 -35.98
CA TYR A 777 28.79 7.64 -34.95
C TYR A 777 28.20 6.24 -34.66
N ASN A 778 27.57 5.60 -35.64
CA ASN A 778 27.02 4.25 -35.47
C ASN A 778 28.08 3.19 -35.81
N THR A 779 27.98 2.04 -35.17
CA THR A 779 28.76 0.85 -35.51
C THR A 779 27.82 -0.22 -36.09
N ILE A 780 28.16 -0.75 -37.26
CA ILE A 780 27.39 -1.79 -37.95
C ILE A 780 28.31 -2.95 -38.25
N ARG A 781 27.97 -4.16 -37.81
CA ARG A 781 28.73 -5.40 -38.04
C ARG A 781 27.85 -6.51 -38.57
N GLY A 782 28.30 -7.15 -39.65
CA GLY A 782 27.63 -8.33 -40.20
C GLY A 782 26.42 -8.01 -41.07
N ALA A 783 26.33 -6.82 -41.67
CA ALA A 783 25.29 -6.52 -42.65
C ALA A 783 25.77 -6.77 -44.10
N THR A 784 24.87 -7.12 -45.01
CA THR A 784 25.17 -7.19 -46.45
C THR A 784 25.26 -5.78 -47.04
N GLN A 785 24.32 -4.92 -46.67
CA GLN A 785 24.29 -3.50 -46.99
C GLN A 785 24.38 -2.74 -45.67
N GLY A 786 25.34 -1.84 -45.52
CA GLY A 786 25.53 -1.13 -44.26
C GLY A 786 24.45 -0.08 -44.02
N ILE A 787 24.68 1.13 -44.54
CA ILE A 787 23.74 2.24 -44.51
C ILE A 787 23.11 2.38 -45.90
N HIS A 788 21.78 2.31 -45.97
CA HIS A 788 21.04 2.41 -47.22
C HIS A 788 20.01 3.55 -47.15
N LEU A 789 20.29 4.63 -47.87
CA LEU A 789 19.38 5.75 -48.03
C LEU A 789 18.70 5.68 -49.41
N GLY A 790 17.49 5.15 -49.46
CA GLY A 790 16.76 4.91 -50.71
C GLY A 790 15.29 5.25 -50.58
N VAL A 791 14.87 6.36 -51.17
CA VAL A 791 13.48 6.84 -51.18
C VAL A 791 12.77 6.48 -52.50
N SER A 792 11.50 6.12 -52.38
CA SER A 792 10.56 5.81 -53.47
C SER A 792 9.13 5.71 -52.90
N HIS A 793 8.12 6.19 -53.64
CA HIS A 793 6.71 5.89 -53.42
C HIS A 793 6.23 4.74 -54.31
N ALA A 794 5.13 4.10 -53.92
CA ALA A 794 4.49 3.06 -54.72
C ALA A 794 3.89 3.64 -56.01
N ASN A 795 4.03 2.93 -57.14
CA ASN A 795 3.48 3.33 -58.46
C ASN A 795 4.04 4.64 -59.06
N ALA A 796 5.23 5.08 -58.64
CA ALA A 796 5.88 6.26 -59.20
C ALA A 796 6.01 6.21 -60.74
N PRO A 797 5.51 7.22 -61.49
CA PRO A 797 5.80 7.38 -62.91
C PRO A 797 7.31 7.41 -63.18
N ARG A 798 7.76 6.96 -64.36
CA ARG A 798 9.20 6.84 -64.70
C ARG A 798 10.05 8.12 -64.50
N ASN A 799 9.43 9.30 -64.49
CA ASN A 799 10.10 10.60 -64.37
C ASN A 799 9.77 11.33 -63.07
N ASP A 800 9.01 10.70 -62.17
CA ASP A 800 8.74 11.23 -60.85
C ASP A 800 9.74 10.63 -59.85
N HIS A 801 10.37 11.47 -59.06
CA HIS A 801 11.47 11.08 -58.21
C HIS A 801 11.29 11.67 -56.82
N ASP A 802 11.33 10.79 -55.83
CA ASP A 802 11.41 11.16 -54.43
C ASP A 802 12.85 11.53 -54.07
N PHE A 803 13.01 12.45 -53.12
CA PHE A 803 14.32 12.97 -52.73
C PHE A 803 14.51 12.96 -51.21
N ILE A 804 15.76 12.72 -50.83
CA ILE A 804 16.28 13.16 -49.54
C ILE A 804 16.82 14.59 -49.73
N ASP A 805 16.29 15.59 -49.03
CA ASP A 805 16.74 16.97 -49.25
C ASP A 805 18.16 17.19 -48.69
N ARG A 806 18.42 16.70 -47.47
CA ARG A 806 19.75 16.74 -46.85
C ARG A 806 20.09 15.44 -46.16
N ALA A 807 21.28 14.90 -46.47
CA ALA A 807 21.85 13.73 -45.81
C ALA A 807 23.24 14.05 -45.24
N ILE A 808 23.45 13.73 -43.95
CA ILE A 808 24.76 13.75 -43.29
C ILE A 808 25.06 12.36 -42.75
N ILE A 809 26.14 11.76 -43.23
CA ILE A 809 26.62 10.44 -42.80
C ILE A 809 28.03 10.64 -42.25
N SER A 810 28.19 10.69 -40.92
CA SER A 810 29.46 11.11 -40.31
C SER A 810 29.91 10.20 -39.19
N GLY A 811 31.20 9.84 -39.17
CA GLY A 811 31.83 9.13 -38.06
C GLY A 811 31.38 7.68 -37.85
N ASN A 812 30.73 7.04 -38.84
CA ASN A 812 30.21 5.68 -38.69
C ASN A 812 31.29 4.62 -38.97
N THR A 813 31.24 3.49 -38.26
CA THR A 813 32.02 2.28 -38.58
C THR A 813 31.09 1.22 -39.17
N VAL A 814 31.33 0.83 -40.42
CA VAL A 814 30.45 -0.03 -41.19
C VAL A 814 31.24 -1.23 -41.71
N GLU A 815 31.01 -2.39 -41.11
CA GLU A 815 31.63 -3.66 -41.49
C GLU A 815 30.59 -4.55 -42.16
N ILE A 816 30.70 -4.69 -43.49
CA ILE A 816 29.79 -5.50 -44.28
C ILE A 816 30.37 -6.86 -44.62
N THR A 817 29.50 -7.86 -44.73
CA THR A 817 29.82 -9.18 -45.27
C THR A 817 28.99 -9.41 -46.52
N ALA A 818 29.63 -9.30 -47.68
CA ALA A 818 28.99 -9.53 -48.97
C ALA A 818 29.02 -11.05 -49.26
N THR A 819 27.88 -11.72 -49.06
CA THR A 819 27.75 -13.17 -49.30
C THR A 819 27.32 -13.45 -50.74
N PRO A 820 27.58 -14.65 -51.28
CA PRO A 820 27.15 -15.00 -52.64
C PRO A 820 25.64 -14.87 -52.92
N LEU A 821 24.80 -15.01 -51.89
CA LEU A 821 23.34 -14.96 -51.99
C LEU A 821 22.75 -13.55 -51.83
N CYS A 822 23.60 -12.57 -51.55
CA CYS A 822 23.18 -11.22 -51.26
C CYS A 822 22.69 -10.48 -52.53
N PRO A 823 21.77 -9.50 -52.42
CA PRO A 823 21.34 -8.68 -53.57
C PRO A 823 22.43 -7.72 -54.06
N ASP A 824 22.40 -7.37 -55.35
CA ASP A 824 23.42 -6.48 -55.93
C ASP A 824 22.93 -5.04 -56.11
N PRO A 825 23.85 -4.07 -56.03
CA PRO A 825 25.21 -4.23 -55.48
C PRO A 825 25.17 -4.19 -53.95
N ALA A 826 25.99 -5.05 -53.32
CA ALA A 826 26.34 -4.90 -51.91
C ALA A 826 27.16 -3.61 -51.74
N HIS A 827 26.96 -2.92 -50.62
CA HIS A 827 27.62 -1.65 -50.37
C HIS A 827 27.76 -1.35 -48.88
N GLY A 828 28.83 -0.64 -48.51
CA GLY A 828 28.97 -0.11 -47.16
C GLY A 828 27.95 1.00 -46.91
N ILE A 829 28.03 2.06 -47.71
CA ILE A 829 27.13 3.21 -47.63
C ILE A 829 26.50 3.44 -49.01
N PHE A 830 25.19 3.60 -49.07
CA PHE A 830 24.46 3.95 -50.27
C PHE A 830 23.59 5.18 -50.06
N THR A 831 23.66 6.09 -51.03
CA THR A 831 22.74 7.22 -51.14
C THR A 831 22.14 7.24 -52.54
N GLY A 832 20.81 7.15 -52.57
CA GLY A 832 19.98 7.27 -53.76
C GLY A 832 19.77 8.72 -54.21
N ASN A 833 18.54 9.04 -54.61
CA ASN A 833 18.13 10.39 -54.96
C ASN A 833 18.30 11.34 -53.76
N CYS A 834 19.15 12.35 -53.90
CA CYS A 834 19.47 13.26 -52.80
C CYS A 834 19.86 14.65 -53.32
N ARG A 835 19.33 15.73 -52.71
CA ARG A 835 19.65 17.10 -53.11
C ARG A 835 20.99 17.58 -52.55
N SER A 836 21.31 17.19 -51.32
CA SER A 836 22.53 17.59 -50.62
C SER A 836 23.07 16.45 -49.75
N LEU A 837 24.31 16.02 -50.00
CA LEU A 837 24.95 14.92 -49.28
C LEU A 837 26.31 15.35 -48.70
N ILE A 838 26.52 15.07 -47.41
CA ILE A 838 27.83 15.07 -46.77
C ILE A 838 28.08 13.66 -46.21
N ALA A 839 29.11 12.97 -46.71
CA ALA A 839 29.60 11.73 -46.12
C ALA A 839 31.05 11.92 -45.69
N GLU A 840 31.30 11.95 -44.39
CA GLU A 840 32.63 12.24 -43.84
C GLU A 840 33.08 11.34 -42.69
N SER A 841 34.38 11.13 -42.56
CA SER A 841 34.98 10.45 -41.41
C SER A 841 34.40 9.04 -41.15
N ASN A 842 33.88 8.37 -42.17
CA ASN A 842 33.34 7.02 -42.03
C ASN A 842 34.43 5.97 -42.29
N ILE A 843 34.36 4.87 -41.54
CA ILE A 843 35.19 3.68 -41.75
C ILE A 843 34.30 2.61 -42.37
N VAL A 844 34.66 2.11 -43.55
CA VAL A 844 33.94 1.04 -44.25
C VAL A 844 34.90 -0.13 -44.46
N ARG A 845 34.60 -1.29 -43.88
CA ARG A 845 35.35 -2.54 -44.12
C ARG A 845 34.47 -3.55 -44.82
N VAL A 846 35.01 -4.15 -45.88
CA VAL A 846 34.29 -5.13 -46.68
C VAL A 846 34.91 -6.52 -46.51
N ASN A 847 34.11 -7.46 -46.04
CA ASN A 847 34.41 -8.89 -46.16
C ASN A 847 33.70 -9.43 -47.42
N ASN A 848 34.42 -9.50 -48.55
CA ASN A 848 33.86 -9.90 -49.84
C ASN A 848 33.95 -11.42 -50.07
N LEU A 849 33.01 -12.17 -49.50
CA LEU A 849 32.89 -13.63 -49.74
C LEU A 849 32.29 -13.95 -51.12
N ARG A 850 31.58 -12.98 -51.72
CA ARG A 850 30.87 -13.12 -52.99
C ARG A 850 31.78 -13.18 -54.23
N GLN A 851 32.99 -12.62 -54.14
CA GLN A 851 33.91 -12.47 -55.28
C GLN A 851 33.29 -11.71 -56.47
N ALA A 852 32.41 -10.76 -56.20
CA ALA A 852 31.82 -9.86 -57.19
C ALA A 852 32.01 -8.41 -56.75
N ASP A 853 31.62 -7.46 -57.60
CA ASP A 853 31.77 -6.03 -57.34
C ASP A 853 30.99 -5.57 -56.10
N VAL A 854 31.72 -5.11 -55.09
CA VAL A 854 31.22 -4.49 -53.85
C VAL A 854 31.76 -3.06 -53.77
N VAL A 855 30.87 -2.11 -53.46
CA VAL A 855 31.23 -0.70 -53.38
C VAL A 855 31.34 -0.25 -51.92
N GLY A 856 32.40 0.46 -51.56
CA GLY A 856 32.53 1.06 -50.22
C GLY A 856 31.43 2.10 -49.98
N ILE A 857 31.50 3.21 -50.73
CA ILE A 857 30.50 4.29 -50.72
C ILE A 857 29.92 4.45 -52.12
N LYS A 858 28.60 4.26 -52.26
CA LYS A 858 27.87 4.34 -53.52
C LYS A 858 26.86 5.50 -53.51
N VAL A 859 27.08 6.51 -54.33
CA VAL A 859 26.14 7.59 -54.59
C VAL A 859 25.57 7.42 -55.99
N TYR A 860 24.30 7.09 -56.09
CA TYR A 860 23.66 6.75 -57.37
C TYR A 860 22.20 7.14 -57.40
N GLY A 861 21.80 8.00 -58.34
CA GLY A 861 20.41 8.43 -58.50
C GLY A 861 20.31 9.79 -59.18
N VAL A 862 19.20 10.49 -58.95
CA VAL A 862 19.06 11.90 -59.31
C VAL A 862 19.67 12.74 -58.19
N LEU A 863 20.76 13.45 -58.53
CA LEU A 863 21.61 14.10 -57.55
C LEU A 863 21.49 15.62 -57.63
N GLY A 864 21.47 16.29 -56.49
CA GLY A 864 21.39 17.74 -56.42
C GLY A 864 22.74 18.46 -56.44
N PRO A 865 22.73 19.77 -56.15
CA PRO A 865 23.87 20.65 -56.42
C PRO A 865 25.08 20.42 -55.50
N MET A 866 24.93 19.77 -54.34
CA MET A 866 26.01 19.67 -53.36
C MET A 866 26.25 18.23 -52.90
N ILE A 867 27.48 17.74 -53.12
CA ILE A 867 27.94 16.44 -52.65
C ILE A 867 29.36 16.60 -52.11
N VAL A 868 29.57 16.23 -50.86
CA VAL A 868 30.88 16.23 -50.18
C VAL A 868 31.17 14.83 -49.68
N LEU A 869 32.23 14.22 -50.19
CA LEU A 869 32.76 12.94 -49.70
C LEU A 869 34.18 13.17 -49.19
N ARG A 870 34.39 13.15 -47.86
CA ARG A 870 35.74 13.45 -47.32
C ARG A 870 36.18 12.64 -46.13
N GLN A 871 37.49 12.44 -45.96
CA GLN A 871 38.04 11.78 -44.76
C GLN A 871 37.48 10.37 -44.50
N ASN A 872 36.97 9.69 -45.53
CA ASN A 872 36.47 8.33 -45.38
C ASN A 872 37.61 7.31 -45.54
N HIS A 873 37.61 6.26 -44.72
CA HIS A 873 38.55 5.16 -44.80
C HIS A 873 37.82 3.89 -45.25
N ILE A 874 38.19 3.33 -46.40
CA ILE A 874 37.52 2.20 -47.03
C ILE A 874 38.53 1.08 -47.24
N GLU A 875 38.20 -0.14 -46.80
CA GLU A 875 39.07 -1.30 -46.92
C GLU A 875 38.37 -2.44 -47.67
N ASN A 876 39.10 -3.07 -48.60
CA ASN A 876 38.75 -4.32 -49.30
C ASN A 876 37.48 -4.28 -50.17
N ALA A 877 36.97 -3.08 -50.51
CA ALA A 877 35.92 -2.91 -51.51
C ALA A 877 36.52 -2.99 -52.93
N ASN A 878 35.79 -3.52 -53.93
CA ASN A 878 36.27 -3.51 -55.32
C ASN A 878 36.36 -2.08 -55.87
N THR A 879 35.31 -1.30 -55.61
CA THR A 879 35.27 0.14 -55.86
C THR A 879 35.18 0.86 -54.52
N GLY A 880 36.15 1.71 -54.20
CA GLY A 880 36.16 2.48 -52.95
C GLY A 880 34.96 3.42 -52.90
N ILE A 881 34.95 4.41 -53.79
CA ILE A 881 33.85 5.37 -53.95
C ILE A 881 33.29 5.31 -55.37
N LEU A 882 31.98 5.14 -55.53
CA LEU A 882 31.27 5.22 -56.81
C LEU A 882 30.26 6.35 -56.76
N VAL A 883 30.44 7.38 -57.58
CA VAL A 883 29.47 8.46 -57.80
C VAL A 883 28.98 8.39 -59.23
N ARG A 884 27.67 8.23 -59.42
CA ARG A 884 27.05 8.19 -60.76
C ARG A 884 25.66 8.81 -60.73
N ALA A 885 25.54 10.00 -61.31
CA ALA A 885 24.27 10.67 -61.49
C ALA A 885 23.52 10.08 -62.70
N VAL A 886 22.24 9.74 -62.51
CA VAL A 886 21.31 9.39 -63.60
C VAL A 886 20.77 10.67 -64.25
N ALA A 887 20.51 11.69 -63.42
CA ALA A 887 20.19 13.06 -63.81
C ALA A 887 20.63 14.02 -62.68
N THR A 888 20.67 15.32 -62.95
CA THR A 888 20.90 16.37 -61.95
C THR A 888 19.63 17.19 -61.73
N THR A 889 19.32 17.56 -60.49
CA THR A 889 18.08 18.32 -60.18
C THR A 889 18.09 19.78 -60.63
N ASP A 890 19.26 20.31 -61.00
CA ASP A 890 19.46 21.72 -61.33
C ASP A 890 20.16 21.88 -62.70
N ARG A 891 19.94 23.03 -63.36
CA ARG A 891 20.58 23.40 -64.64
C ARG A 891 21.97 24.05 -64.45
N GLY A 892 22.33 24.42 -63.22
CA GLY A 892 23.66 24.96 -62.87
C GLY A 892 24.75 23.89 -62.74
N MET A 893 26.04 24.30 -62.73
CA MET A 893 27.15 23.37 -62.51
C MET A 893 27.12 22.81 -61.07
N PRO A 894 27.09 21.48 -60.88
CA PRO A 894 27.11 20.88 -59.55
C PRO A 894 28.43 21.15 -58.82
N GLN A 895 28.35 21.40 -57.51
CA GLN A 895 29.48 21.54 -56.61
C GLN A 895 29.71 20.24 -55.86
N TRP A 896 30.37 19.29 -56.55
CA TRP A 896 30.70 17.99 -55.99
C TRP A 896 32.19 17.89 -55.71
N ILE A 897 32.55 17.40 -54.52
CA ILE A 897 33.94 17.20 -54.10
C ILE A 897 34.11 15.83 -53.43
N ALA A 898 35.15 15.12 -53.85
CA ALA A 898 35.73 14.01 -53.11
C ALA A 898 37.15 14.43 -52.69
N ALA A 899 37.45 14.47 -51.40
CA ALA A 899 38.77 14.87 -50.92
C ALA A 899 39.21 14.10 -49.68
N ASP A 900 40.51 13.84 -49.53
CA ASP A 900 41.10 13.23 -48.33
C ASP A 900 40.51 11.85 -47.98
N ASN A 901 40.07 11.09 -48.98
CA ASN A 901 39.58 9.72 -48.76
C ASN A 901 40.72 8.72 -48.92
N LEU A 902 40.75 7.70 -48.06
CA LEU A 902 41.73 6.62 -48.09
C LEU A 902 41.02 5.33 -48.48
N THR A 903 41.50 4.66 -49.54
CA THR A 903 40.97 3.37 -49.98
C THR A 903 42.08 2.34 -50.03
N ARG A 904 42.01 1.29 -49.21
CA ARG A 904 43.01 0.21 -49.19
C ARG A 904 42.45 -1.06 -49.82
N GLY A 905 43.17 -1.62 -50.80
CA GLY A 905 42.81 -2.89 -51.44
C GLY A 905 41.69 -2.79 -52.48
N ALA A 906 41.36 -1.58 -52.95
CA ALA A 906 40.36 -1.37 -54.00
C ALA A 906 40.99 -1.38 -55.40
N SER A 907 40.37 -2.10 -56.34
CA SER A 907 40.76 -2.06 -57.76
C SER A 907 40.45 -0.72 -58.41
N VAL A 908 39.42 -0.03 -57.93
CA VAL A 908 39.04 1.32 -58.35
C VAL A 908 38.86 2.17 -57.10
N PRO A 909 39.87 2.96 -56.69
CA PRO A 909 39.78 3.86 -55.53
C PRO A 909 38.55 4.76 -55.58
N ILE A 910 38.37 5.46 -56.69
CA ILE A 910 37.22 6.33 -56.94
C ILE A 910 36.78 6.27 -58.40
N SER A 911 35.48 6.11 -58.63
CA SER A 911 34.80 6.22 -59.92
C SER A 911 33.79 7.36 -59.83
N LYS A 912 34.05 8.47 -60.53
CA LYS A 912 33.31 9.72 -60.41
C LYS A 912 33.06 10.38 -61.78
N PRO A 913 32.03 11.22 -61.91
CA PRO A 913 31.82 12.02 -63.13
C PRO A 913 32.87 13.15 -63.23
N ALA A 914 33.09 13.63 -64.46
CA ALA A 914 34.04 14.72 -64.72
C ALA A 914 33.70 16.02 -63.97
N SER A 915 32.42 16.23 -63.64
CA SER A 915 31.93 17.38 -62.88
C SER A 915 32.35 17.40 -61.40
N MET A 916 32.90 16.31 -60.86
CA MET A 916 33.30 16.20 -59.47
C MET A 916 34.79 16.52 -59.26
N ARG A 917 35.08 17.51 -58.42
CA ARG A 917 36.45 17.90 -58.03
C ARG A 917 37.08 16.84 -57.12
N ASP A 918 38.39 16.65 -57.27
CA ASP A 918 39.18 15.69 -56.51
C ASP A 918 40.29 16.41 -55.75
N GLY A 919 40.43 16.15 -54.45
CA GLY A 919 41.57 16.56 -53.63
C GLY A 919 42.27 15.32 -53.08
N SER A 920 43.53 15.10 -53.47
CA SER A 920 44.42 13.99 -53.02
C SER A 920 43.71 12.75 -52.44
N THR A 921 43.08 11.95 -53.31
CA THR A 921 42.64 10.59 -52.95
C THR A 921 43.85 9.65 -53.03
N HIS A 922 44.29 9.07 -51.90
CA HIS A 922 45.44 8.16 -51.86
C HIS A 922 44.98 6.69 -51.94
N ALA A 923 45.59 5.94 -52.87
CA ALA A 923 45.30 4.53 -53.17
C ALA A 923 46.19 3.57 -52.37
#